data_AF-A0A7Z9WIP5-F1
#
_entry.id   AF-A0A7Z9WIP5-F1
#
_cell.length_a   1.000
_cell.length_b   1.000
_cell.length_c   1.000
_cell.angle_alpha   90.00
_cell.angle_beta   90.00
_cell.angle_gamma   90.00
#
_symmetry.space_group_name_H-M   'P 1'
#
loop_
_entity.id
_entity.type
_entity.pdbx_description
1 polymer ?
#
loop_
_entity_poly.entity_id
_entity_poly.type
_entity_poly.pdbx_seq_one_letter_code
_entity_poly.pdbx_strand_id
1 'polypeptide(L)'
;MDLEEVRMVRKRYLDLLLTRRNVVAVGVGYKEVGGRLTEEPSVVVSVTKKMPEAQLAPDDIVPKTLDKVRTDVQETGIIRAFQARTDKWRPAPGGVSCGHIDITAGTLGCLVLRGGELFILSNNHVLAACFDEETEVLTDSGFKRFPDVKMTDRIATLNPETHEIEYHYPEEYHEYEYEGPMIHFKGRFIDLMVTPNHRLYCKKTCGHRKGEGPWQFMTAAEALERYRSGRTTTVRFKRDGKWIGHAASNGSAQVYSIPQVKVSGSGFNVPHYDLETFLRFLGWYLADGSCCLHTHPSRGTEYVVSIRNTEPEHLDEIERTFEDMGLNPQRSKGDVRVYSKQLYSYVKALGKAEDKYVPQDIKMLPPRYLRIFFDAFTKGDGCHPSRAKQRGTSFRCFGSKSERLIDDLQEIALKLGLTGKKSIRYGSSYNPDGKYYTLSVYDTKLEPVVCQEPKIVHYSGKVYCLTVPNHIMLVRRKGQVVWSGNSNQGKAGDLILQPGVYDGGTAEDQIAVLADFVPINFGTGAPTCPVAKGVESFLNWAARAVGSSHRVAAFREIPATNRVDAAIARPLSADLVTREILEIGVPKGAGEATLGTRVKKSGRTTGLTTGQIIQIDVTVQVRYGERVAVFEDQLMAGAMSAPGDSGSAVLDEGDFVVGLLFAGSRTTTVINPIQYVLQALNVTIAGA
;
A
#
# COMPACT_ATOMS: atom_id res chain seq x y z
N MET A 1 66.49 -6.79 -25.47
CA MET A 1 65.39 -6.50 -26.43
C MET A 1 64.63 -5.32 -25.87
N ASP A 2 64.39 -4.29 -26.69
CA ASP A 2 63.76 -3.05 -26.22
C ASP A 2 62.24 -3.25 -26.04
N LEU A 3 61.67 -2.72 -24.96
CA LEU A 3 60.21 -2.72 -24.71
C LEU A 3 59.45 -2.05 -25.87
N GLU A 4 60.07 -1.07 -26.53
CA GLU A 4 59.48 -0.40 -27.69
C GLU A 4 59.41 -1.32 -28.92
N GLU A 5 60.41 -2.18 -29.11
CA GLU A 5 60.39 -3.22 -30.15
C GLU A 5 59.25 -4.23 -29.91
N VAL A 6 59.07 -4.66 -28.66
CA VAL A 6 57.98 -5.59 -28.28
C VAL A 6 56.60 -4.94 -28.48
N ARG A 7 56.44 -3.65 -28.16
CA ARG A 7 55.21 -2.90 -28.42
C ARG A 7 54.89 -2.79 -29.90
N MET A 8 55.90 -2.51 -30.73
CA MET A 8 55.76 -2.43 -32.19
C MET A 8 55.34 -3.78 -32.79
N VAL A 9 55.95 -4.88 -32.34
CA VAL A 9 55.56 -6.24 -32.77
C VAL A 9 54.16 -6.58 -32.27
N ARG A 10 53.84 -6.34 -31.00
CA ARG A 10 52.47 -6.55 -30.46
C ARG A 10 51.44 -5.80 -31.29
N LYS A 11 51.68 -4.53 -31.64
CA LYS A 11 50.75 -3.71 -32.43
C LYS A 11 50.54 -4.27 -33.84
N ARG A 12 51.61 -4.75 -34.49
CA ARG A 12 51.54 -5.33 -35.85
C ARG A 12 50.75 -6.64 -35.89
N TYR A 13 50.91 -7.49 -34.88
CA TYR A 13 50.31 -8.83 -34.85
C TYR A 13 49.02 -8.92 -34.02
N LEU A 14 48.55 -7.80 -33.42
CA LEU A 14 47.41 -7.77 -32.52
C LEU A 14 46.16 -8.44 -33.12
N ASP A 15 45.72 -7.97 -34.28
CA ASP A 15 44.48 -8.42 -34.89
C ASP A 15 44.57 -9.90 -35.28
N LEU A 16 45.73 -10.33 -35.80
CA LEU A 16 45.99 -11.72 -36.15
C LEU A 16 46.01 -12.64 -34.92
N LEU A 17 46.53 -12.18 -33.79
CA LEU A 17 46.56 -12.97 -32.56
C LEU A 17 45.16 -13.07 -31.93
N LEU A 18 44.35 -12.00 -32.00
CA LEU A 18 42.98 -11.98 -31.48
C LEU A 18 41.99 -12.81 -32.31
N THR A 19 42.29 -13.16 -33.56
CA THR A 19 41.45 -14.06 -34.35
C THR A 19 41.64 -15.53 -34.01
N ARG A 20 42.70 -15.90 -33.26
CA ARG A 20 42.94 -17.29 -32.84
C ARG A 20 41.90 -17.72 -31.83
N ARG A 21 41.38 -18.94 -32.00
CA ARG A 21 40.49 -19.54 -31.00
C ARG A 21 41.26 -19.65 -29.69
N ASN A 22 40.54 -19.51 -28.57
CA ASN A 22 41.08 -19.56 -27.20
C ASN A 22 41.89 -18.31 -26.75
N VAL A 23 42.30 -17.40 -27.63
CA VAL A 23 42.97 -16.15 -27.23
C VAL A 23 41.93 -15.12 -26.74
N VAL A 24 42.19 -14.51 -25.58
CA VAL A 24 41.29 -13.53 -24.94
C VAL A 24 41.92 -12.16 -24.70
N ALA A 25 43.25 -12.07 -24.68
CA ALA A 25 43.95 -10.79 -24.64
C ALA A 25 45.37 -10.92 -25.21
N VAL A 26 45.92 -9.79 -25.68
CA VAL A 26 47.31 -9.69 -26.13
C VAL A 26 47.95 -8.43 -25.54
N GLY A 27 49.04 -8.60 -24.80
CA GLY A 27 49.74 -7.54 -24.10
C GLY A 27 51.25 -7.57 -24.31
N VAL A 28 51.95 -6.66 -23.63
CA VAL A 28 53.40 -6.65 -23.50
C VAL A 28 53.72 -6.89 -22.03
N GLY A 29 54.56 -7.88 -21.75
CA GLY A 29 54.90 -8.26 -20.39
C GLY A 29 56.14 -9.13 -20.33
N TYR A 30 56.54 -9.49 -19.12
CA TYR A 30 57.65 -10.41 -18.92
C TYR A 30 57.20 -11.85 -19.09
N LYS A 31 58.05 -12.66 -19.71
CA LYS A 31 57.78 -14.09 -19.92
C LYS A 31 57.71 -14.81 -18.58
N GLU A 32 56.76 -15.72 -18.44
CA GLU A 32 56.63 -16.60 -17.27
C GLU A 32 57.10 -18.03 -17.59
N VAL A 33 57.95 -18.61 -16.75
CA VAL A 33 58.41 -20.01 -16.89
C VAL A 33 58.27 -20.72 -15.55
N GLY A 34 57.50 -21.82 -15.52
CA GLY A 34 57.31 -22.62 -14.31
C GLY A 34 56.66 -21.87 -13.14
N GLY A 35 55.76 -20.92 -13.41
CA GLY A 35 55.10 -20.12 -12.38
C GLY A 35 55.88 -18.88 -11.92
N ARG A 36 57.05 -18.58 -12.53
CA ARG A 36 57.91 -17.45 -12.16
C ARG A 36 58.11 -16.51 -13.34
N LEU A 37 57.91 -15.22 -13.10
CA LEU A 37 58.24 -14.16 -14.04
C LEU A 37 59.76 -14.09 -14.25
N THR A 38 60.17 -13.97 -15.50
CA THR A 38 61.55 -13.74 -15.91
C THR A 38 61.79 -12.24 -16.13
N GLU A 39 63.02 -11.84 -16.46
CA GLU A 39 63.31 -10.46 -16.88
C GLU A 39 63.21 -10.26 -18.41
N GLU A 40 62.79 -11.29 -19.17
CA GLU A 40 62.72 -11.26 -20.63
C GLU A 40 61.39 -10.63 -21.11
N PRO A 41 61.41 -9.46 -21.79
CA PRO A 41 60.20 -8.86 -22.36
C PRO A 41 59.65 -9.69 -23.53
N SER A 42 58.34 -9.87 -23.60
CA SER A 42 57.66 -10.70 -24.59
C SER A 42 56.28 -10.17 -24.95
N VAL A 43 55.74 -10.63 -26.08
CA VAL A 43 54.31 -10.48 -26.40
C VAL A 43 53.56 -11.54 -25.60
N VAL A 44 52.79 -11.11 -24.60
CA VAL A 44 52.00 -12.00 -23.75
C VAL A 44 50.64 -12.22 -24.40
N VAL A 45 50.28 -13.48 -24.64
CA VAL A 45 49.01 -13.92 -25.22
C VAL A 45 48.23 -14.68 -24.13
N SER A 46 47.18 -14.06 -23.64
CA SER A 46 46.30 -14.62 -22.61
C SER A 46 45.26 -15.53 -23.27
N VAL A 47 45.11 -16.75 -22.75
CA VAL A 47 44.18 -17.76 -23.27
C VAL A 47 43.20 -18.24 -22.20
N THR A 48 42.03 -18.73 -22.62
CA THR A 48 41.04 -19.27 -21.68
C THR A 48 41.54 -20.53 -20.97
N LYS A 49 42.29 -21.38 -21.68
CA LYS A 49 42.91 -22.59 -21.14
C LYS A 49 44.17 -22.96 -21.92
N LYS A 50 45.27 -23.37 -21.26
CA LYS A 50 46.42 -23.93 -21.96
C LYS A 50 46.11 -25.35 -22.45
N MET A 51 46.30 -25.55 -23.74
CA MET A 51 46.10 -26.83 -24.40
C MET A 51 47.45 -27.33 -24.95
N PRO A 52 47.73 -28.65 -24.94
CA PRO A 52 48.88 -29.21 -25.64
C PRO A 52 48.84 -28.83 -27.13
N GLU A 53 49.99 -28.52 -27.75
CA GLU A 53 50.08 -28.12 -29.17
C GLU A 53 49.41 -29.15 -30.10
N ALA A 54 49.47 -30.45 -29.76
CA ALA A 54 48.82 -31.54 -30.51
C ALA A 54 47.28 -31.48 -30.53
N GLN A 55 46.66 -30.69 -29.64
CA GLN A 55 45.21 -30.51 -29.53
C GLN A 55 44.74 -29.18 -30.14
N LEU A 56 45.66 -28.39 -30.72
CA LEU A 56 45.35 -27.11 -31.36
C LEU A 56 45.38 -27.26 -32.88
N ALA A 57 44.48 -26.56 -33.59
CA ALA A 57 44.60 -26.46 -35.05
C ALA A 57 45.83 -25.60 -35.40
N PRO A 58 46.48 -25.82 -36.55
CA PRO A 58 47.68 -25.08 -36.94
C PRO A 58 47.55 -23.55 -36.83
N ASP A 59 46.37 -23.01 -37.17
CA ASP A 59 46.10 -21.57 -37.12
C ASP A 59 45.92 -21.02 -35.70
N ASP A 60 45.56 -21.87 -34.72
CA ASP A 60 45.34 -21.47 -33.32
C ASP A 60 46.61 -21.56 -32.47
N ILE A 61 47.68 -22.17 -32.99
CA ILE A 61 48.98 -22.20 -32.32
C ILE A 61 49.55 -20.78 -32.30
N VAL A 62 49.88 -20.30 -31.10
CA VAL A 62 50.61 -19.04 -30.91
C VAL A 62 52.08 -19.29 -31.26
N PRO A 63 52.66 -18.62 -32.27
CA PRO A 63 54.06 -18.82 -32.64
C PRO A 63 54.99 -18.49 -31.47
N LYS A 64 56.02 -19.30 -31.22
CA LYS A 64 56.99 -19.09 -30.12
C LYS A 64 57.80 -17.79 -30.25
N THR A 65 57.82 -17.22 -31.45
CA THR A 65 58.43 -15.94 -31.82
C THR A 65 57.58 -15.25 -32.86
N LEU A 66 57.43 -13.93 -32.76
CA LEU A 66 56.88 -13.05 -33.79
C LEU A 66 57.99 -12.08 -34.20
N ASP A 67 58.39 -12.11 -35.47
CA ASP A 67 59.67 -11.57 -35.93
C ASP A 67 60.83 -12.11 -35.08
N LYS A 68 61.44 -11.26 -34.24
CA LYS A 68 62.53 -11.59 -33.31
C LYS A 68 62.09 -11.57 -31.84
N VAL A 69 60.83 -11.23 -31.57
CA VAL A 69 60.29 -11.08 -30.22
C VAL A 69 59.67 -12.39 -29.76
N ARG A 70 60.03 -12.87 -28.57
CA ARG A 70 59.41 -14.05 -27.95
C ARG A 70 57.95 -13.79 -27.64
N THR A 71 57.14 -14.83 -27.74
CA THR A 71 55.79 -14.85 -27.18
C THR A 71 55.79 -15.60 -25.85
N ASP A 72 54.81 -15.28 -25.02
CA ASP A 72 54.47 -16.04 -23.83
C ASP A 72 52.97 -16.31 -23.81
N VAL A 73 52.59 -17.56 -23.57
CA VAL A 73 51.17 -17.94 -23.48
C VAL A 73 50.82 -18.08 -22.01
N GLN A 74 49.86 -17.31 -21.52
CA GLN A 74 49.43 -17.31 -20.12
C GLN A 74 47.97 -17.72 -20.04
N GLU A 75 47.65 -18.62 -19.09
CA GLU A 75 46.27 -19.05 -18.87
C GLU A 75 45.60 -18.05 -17.94
N THR A 76 44.53 -17.40 -18.41
CA THR A 76 43.81 -16.38 -17.63
C THR A 76 42.35 -16.74 -17.40
N GLY A 77 41.86 -17.84 -17.97
CA GLY A 77 40.42 -18.09 -18.04
C GLY A 77 39.71 -17.14 -19.01
N ILE A 78 38.38 -17.17 -19.01
CA ILE A 78 37.55 -16.25 -19.79
C ILE A 78 37.60 -14.87 -19.11
N ILE A 79 38.23 -13.89 -19.77
CA ILE A 79 38.21 -12.49 -19.32
C ILE A 79 36.82 -11.93 -19.64
N ARG A 80 35.98 -11.78 -18.62
CA ARG A 80 34.67 -11.11 -18.73
C ARG A 80 34.78 -9.71 -18.15
N ALA A 81 34.10 -8.74 -18.75
CA ALA A 81 33.75 -7.53 -18.00
C ALA A 81 32.93 -7.99 -16.79
N PHE A 82 33.26 -7.53 -15.57
CA PHE A 82 32.49 -7.89 -14.38
C PHE A 82 31.06 -7.41 -14.57
N GLN A 83 30.15 -8.35 -14.86
CA GLN A 83 28.74 -8.09 -14.93
C GLN A 83 28.24 -7.95 -13.49
N ALA A 84 27.71 -6.79 -13.14
CA ALA A 84 27.21 -6.53 -11.80
C ALA A 84 26.03 -7.47 -11.50
N ARG A 85 25.80 -7.75 -10.22
CA ARG A 85 24.63 -8.55 -9.77
C ARG A 85 23.31 -7.85 -10.04
N THR A 86 23.38 -6.55 -10.29
CA THR A 86 22.29 -5.65 -10.67
C THR A 86 22.09 -5.59 -12.18
N ASP A 87 22.98 -6.17 -12.99
CA ASP A 87 22.84 -6.21 -14.44
C ASP A 87 21.87 -7.32 -14.89
N LYS A 88 21.58 -7.35 -16.19
CA LYS A 88 20.77 -8.37 -16.84
C LYS A 88 21.54 -9.68 -17.06
N TRP A 89 21.07 -10.76 -16.43
CA TRP A 89 21.59 -12.13 -16.53
C TRP A 89 20.61 -13.03 -17.29
N ARG A 90 21.09 -13.71 -18.35
CA ARG A 90 20.31 -14.70 -19.13
C ARG A 90 21.22 -15.88 -19.52
N PRO A 91 21.07 -17.06 -18.91
CA PRO A 91 20.15 -17.39 -17.81
C PRO A 91 20.49 -16.63 -16.52
N ALA A 92 19.49 -16.36 -15.69
CA ALA A 92 19.65 -15.76 -14.37
C ALA A 92 20.07 -16.79 -13.31
N PRO A 93 21.24 -16.65 -12.65
CA PRO A 93 21.66 -17.51 -11.54
C PRO A 93 21.10 -17.02 -10.20
N GLY A 94 21.19 -17.85 -9.15
CA GLY A 94 21.02 -17.39 -7.77
C GLY A 94 22.08 -16.35 -7.38
N GLY A 95 21.75 -15.44 -6.47
CA GLY A 95 22.65 -14.39 -5.98
C GLY A 95 22.68 -13.09 -6.80
N VAL A 96 21.78 -12.96 -7.78
CA VAL A 96 21.59 -11.72 -8.59
C VAL A 96 20.28 -11.03 -8.23
N SER A 97 20.14 -9.79 -8.70
CA SER A 97 18.93 -8.97 -8.53
C SER A 97 17.71 -9.64 -9.14
N CYS A 98 16.65 -9.76 -8.36
CA CYS A 98 15.34 -10.19 -8.83
C CYS A 98 14.26 -9.53 -7.98
N GLY A 99 13.08 -9.29 -8.55
CA GLY A 99 11.97 -8.74 -7.80
C GLY A 99 10.68 -8.77 -8.60
N HIS A 100 9.58 -8.56 -7.90
CA HIS A 100 8.31 -8.27 -8.55
C HIS A 100 8.46 -7.00 -9.38
N ILE A 101 7.75 -6.92 -10.51
CA ILE A 101 7.68 -5.70 -11.34
C ILE A 101 7.17 -4.47 -10.57
N ASP A 102 6.58 -4.66 -9.39
CA ASP A 102 5.87 -3.59 -8.70
C ASP A 102 6.51 -3.21 -7.34
N ILE A 103 7.73 -3.71 -7.05
CA ILE A 103 8.49 -3.52 -5.79
C ILE A 103 9.93 -3.12 -6.09
N THR A 104 10.75 -3.01 -5.04
CA THR A 104 12.21 -2.93 -5.08
C THR A 104 12.84 -4.25 -5.59
N ALA A 105 14.17 -4.35 -5.56
CA ALA A 105 14.87 -5.60 -5.82
C ALA A 105 15.19 -6.34 -4.50
N GLY A 106 15.18 -7.66 -4.55
CA GLY A 106 15.77 -8.59 -3.60
C GLY A 106 16.79 -9.51 -4.30
N THR A 107 17.07 -10.66 -3.72
CA THR A 107 17.96 -11.67 -4.32
C THR A 107 17.16 -12.86 -4.85
N LEU A 108 17.50 -13.31 -6.06
CA LEU A 108 17.10 -14.64 -6.55
C LEU A 108 17.84 -15.68 -5.70
N GLY A 109 17.14 -16.46 -4.89
CA GLY A 109 17.79 -17.38 -3.95
C GLY A 109 18.40 -18.58 -4.63
N CYS A 110 17.53 -19.48 -5.07
CA CYS A 110 17.88 -20.66 -5.83
C CYS A 110 16.66 -21.14 -6.62
N LEU A 111 16.81 -22.24 -7.36
CA LEU A 111 15.70 -22.90 -8.02
C LEU A 111 15.17 -24.08 -7.19
N VAL A 112 13.86 -24.30 -7.27
CA VAL A 112 13.14 -25.39 -6.60
C VAL A 112 12.21 -26.10 -7.59
N LEU A 113 11.75 -27.29 -7.23
CA LEU A 113 10.84 -28.11 -8.01
C LEU A 113 9.51 -28.29 -7.27
N ARG A 114 8.39 -28.15 -7.96
CA ARG A 114 7.05 -28.54 -7.47
C ARG A 114 6.37 -29.39 -8.53
N GLY A 115 6.06 -30.64 -8.20
CA GLY A 115 5.49 -31.57 -9.17
C GLY A 115 6.36 -31.81 -10.42
N GLY A 116 7.68 -31.64 -10.30
CA GLY A 116 8.63 -31.76 -11.43
C GLY A 116 8.84 -30.47 -12.24
N GLU A 117 8.05 -29.42 -12.00
CA GLU A 117 8.22 -28.11 -12.65
C GLU A 117 9.18 -27.21 -11.87
N LEU A 118 9.95 -26.38 -12.58
CA LEU A 118 10.98 -25.50 -12.02
C LEU A 118 10.38 -24.16 -11.56
N PHE A 119 10.81 -23.69 -10.39
CA PHE A 119 10.43 -22.40 -9.81
C PHE A 119 11.66 -21.67 -9.26
N ILE A 120 11.62 -20.35 -9.27
CA ILE A 120 12.52 -19.46 -8.53
C ILE A 120 12.01 -19.35 -7.09
N LEU A 121 12.91 -19.38 -6.11
CA LEU A 121 12.62 -19.13 -4.69
C LEU A 121 13.20 -17.77 -4.24
N SER A 122 12.40 -16.96 -3.52
CA SER A 122 12.83 -15.72 -2.82
C SER A 122 11.92 -15.42 -1.61
N ASN A 123 12.00 -14.25 -0.99
CA ASN A 123 11.12 -13.84 0.13
C ASN A 123 9.78 -13.26 -0.37
N ASN A 124 8.75 -13.29 0.49
CA ASN A 124 7.43 -12.73 0.21
C ASN A 124 7.42 -11.19 0.21
N HIS A 125 8.13 -10.53 1.13
CA HIS A 125 8.13 -9.05 1.22
C HIS A 125 8.83 -8.35 0.03
N VAL A 126 9.58 -9.10 -0.76
CA VAL A 126 10.11 -8.64 -2.05
C VAL A 126 8.98 -8.58 -3.12
N LEU A 127 7.75 -9.02 -2.78
CA LEU A 127 6.62 -9.30 -3.69
C LEU A 127 5.21 -8.66 -3.39
N ALA A 128 4.97 -7.72 -2.41
CA ALA A 128 3.67 -6.97 -2.16
C ALA A 128 3.51 -5.40 -2.44
N ALA A 129 2.26 -4.84 -2.44
CA ALA A 129 1.74 -3.53 -3.02
C ALA A 129 1.16 -2.45 -2.03
N CYS A 130 1.02 -1.12 -2.36
CA CYS A 130 0.41 -0.06 -1.48
C CYS A 130 -0.07 1.32 -2.14
N PHE A 131 -0.68 2.23 -1.34
CA PHE A 131 -1.10 3.63 -1.64
C PHE A 131 -0.11 4.71 -1.16
N ASP A 132 -0.22 5.96 -1.63
CA ASP A 132 0.59 7.10 -1.15
C ASP A 132 0.12 7.70 0.19
N GLU A 133 1.00 8.45 0.86
CA GLU A 133 0.72 9.09 2.16
C GLU A 133 -0.42 10.13 2.15
N GLU A 134 -0.75 10.71 0.98
CA GLU A 134 -1.84 11.69 0.85
C GLU A 134 -3.23 11.03 0.87
N THR A 135 -3.31 9.71 0.73
CA THR A 135 -4.59 9.01 0.65
C THR A 135 -5.22 8.81 2.03
N GLU A 136 -6.51 9.08 2.11
CA GLU A 136 -7.36 8.89 3.28
C GLU A 136 -8.28 7.68 3.11
N VAL A 137 -8.74 7.13 4.22
CA VAL A 137 -9.72 6.04 4.29
C VAL A 137 -10.92 6.50 5.12
N LEU A 138 -12.13 6.12 4.71
CA LEU A 138 -13.32 6.37 5.51
C LEU A 138 -13.44 5.35 6.65
N THR A 139 -13.47 5.84 7.89
CA THR A 139 -13.75 5.05 9.09
C THR A 139 -15.14 5.35 9.65
N ASP A 140 -15.61 4.56 10.60
CA ASP A 140 -16.83 4.81 11.37
C ASP A 140 -16.72 6.01 12.34
N SER A 141 -15.61 6.74 12.31
CA SER A 141 -15.42 8.01 13.01
C SER A 141 -15.12 9.18 12.06
N GLY A 142 -15.23 8.96 10.75
CA GLY A 142 -14.92 9.93 9.69
C GLY A 142 -13.68 9.54 8.87
N PHE A 143 -13.29 10.41 7.95
CA PHE A 143 -12.09 10.22 7.13
C PHE A 143 -10.82 10.38 7.97
N LYS A 144 -9.84 9.51 7.74
CA LYS A 144 -8.51 9.57 8.35
C LYS A 144 -7.45 9.34 7.27
N ARG A 145 -6.30 10.00 7.38
CA ARG A 145 -5.14 9.62 6.54
C ARG A 145 -4.69 8.22 6.96
N PHE A 146 -4.10 7.47 6.04
CA PHE A 146 -3.57 6.13 6.38
C PHE A 146 -2.71 6.13 7.66
N PRO A 147 -1.73 7.05 7.87
CA PRO A 147 -0.95 7.12 9.12
C PRO A 147 -1.78 7.26 10.41
N ASP A 148 -2.99 7.80 10.30
CA ASP A 148 -3.86 8.08 11.46
C ASP A 148 -4.87 6.95 11.72
N VAL A 149 -4.94 5.95 10.85
CA VAL A 149 -5.85 4.80 10.98
C VAL A 149 -5.31 3.81 12.01
N LYS A 150 -6.19 3.35 12.90
CA LYS A 150 -5.90 2.34 13.92
C LYS A 150 -6.62 1.04 13.60
N MET A 151 -6.09 -0.09 14.06
CA MET A 151 -6.76 -1.39 13.92
C MET A 151 -8.12 -1.47 14.64
N THR A 152 -8.38 -0.56 15.58
CA THR A 152 -9.66 -0.40 16.27
C THR A 152 -10.68 0.44 15.49
N ASP A 153 -10.28 1.09 14.40
CA ASP A 153 -11.20 1.82 13.54
C ASP A 153 -11.95 0.83 12.65
N ARG A 154 -13.26 1.01 12.49
CA ARG A 154 -14.00 0.22 11.49
C ARG A 154 -13.96 0.95 10.17
N ILE A 155 -13.47 0.29 9.14
CA ILE A 155 -13.28 0.81 7.79
C ILE A 155 -14.56 0.66 6.99
N ALA A 156 -14.95 1.69 6.25
CA ALA A 156 -16.03 1.60 5.28
C ALA A 156 -15.58 0.72 4.11
N THR A 157 -16.30 -0.37 3.91
CA THR A 157 -16.05 -1.39 2.90
C THR A 157 -17.28 -1.59 2.02
N LEU A 158 -17.10 -2.24 0.87
CA LEU A 158 -18.18 -2.48 -0.08
C LEU A 158 -18.33 -3.97 -0.34
N ASN A 159 -19.53 -4.49 -0.09
CA ASN A 159 -19.89 -5.84 -0.47
C ASN A 159 -19.91 -5.96 -2.01
N PRO A 160 -19.08 -6.81 -2.64
CA PRO A 160 -18.99 -6.88 -4.11
C PRO A 160 -20.25 -7.43 -4.78
N GLU A 161 -21.11 -8.16 -4.05
CA GLU A 161 -22.32 -8.77 -4.59
C GLU A 161 -23.54 -7.86 -4.39
N THR A 162 -23.76 -7.39 -3.16
CA THR A 162 -24.95 -6.58 -2.81
C THR A 162 -24.73 -5.09 -3.03
N HIS A 163 -23.46 -4.67 -3.21
CA HIS A 163 -23.02 -3.27 -3.19
C HIS A 163 -23.37 -2.54 -1.91
N GLU A 164 -23.62 -3.27 -0.82
CA GLU A 164 -23.89 -2.69 0.49
C GLU A 164 -22.62 -2.14 1.14
N ILE A 165 -22.75 -1.00 1.80
CA ILE A 165 -21.68 -0.38 2.57
C ILE A 165 -21.65 -1.01 3.96
N GLU A 166 -20.53 -1.63 4.30
CA GLU A 166 -20.30 -2.36 5.54
C GLU A 166 -19.13 -1.73 6.31
N TYR A 167 -19.13 -1.81 7.63
CA TYR A 167 -18.02 -1.32 8.46
C TYR A 167 -17.31 -2.50 9.12
N HIS A 168 -16.08 -2.76 8.70
CA HIS A 168 -15.27 -3.88 9.18
C HIS A 168 -14.01 -3.39 9.88
N TYR A 169 -13.60 -4.06 10.94
CA TYR A 169 -12.23 -3.89 11.43
C TYR A 169 -11.25 -4.31 10.33
N PRO A 170 -10.14 -3.57 10.12
CA PRO A 170 -9.09 -4.04 9.24
C PRO A 170 -8.52 -5.34 9.82
N GLU A 171 -8.24 -6.29 8.95
CA GLU A 171 -7.54 -7.53 9.29
C GLU A 171 -6.05 -7.25 9.42
N GLU A 172 -5.53 -6.33 8.60
CA GLU A 172 -4.11 -5.94 8.59
C GLU A 172 -3.95 -4.47 8.20
N TYR A 173 -2.84 -3.86 8.65
CA TYR A 173 -2.38 -2.52 8.27
C TYR A 173 -0.96 -2.61 7.71
N HIS A 174 -0.74 -2.22 6.47
CA HIS A 174 0.54 -2.28 5.78
C HIS A 174 1.15 -0.88 5.67
N GLU A 175 2.43 -0.77 6.02
CA GLU A 175 3.21 0.45 5.93
C GLU A 175 4.69 0.12 5.72
N TYR A 176 5.32 0.72 4.72
CA TYR A 176 6.76 0.59 4.45
C TYR A 176 7.29 1.75 3.62
N GLU A 177 8.60 2.00 3.71
CA GLU A 177 9.30 2.94 2.83
C GLU A 177 9.32 2.41 1.39
N TYR A 178 9.04 3.29 0.43
CA TYR A 178 8.98 2.97 -0.99
C TYR A 178 9.70 4.05 -1.81
N GLU A 179 10.64 3.59 -2.62
CA GLU A 179 11.34 4.38 -3.63
C GLU A 179 11.08 3.73 -4.98
N GLY A 180 10.25 4.34 -5.82
CA GLY A 180 9.88 3.73 -7.09
C GLY A 180 8.70 4.36 -7.82
N PRO A 181 8.27 3.74 -8.93
CA PRO A 181 7.19 4.26 -9.76
C PRO A 181 5.81 4.00 -9.15
N MET A 182 5.01 5.04 -8.94
CA MET A 182 3.58 4.94 -8.68
C MET A 182 2.76 5.29 -9.93
N ILE A 183 1.56 4.75 -10.05
CA ILE A 183 0.61 5.05 -11.13
C ILE A 183 -0.46 6.01 -10.60
N HIS A 184 -0.53 7.17 -11.25
CA HIS A 184 -1.51 8.22 -10.96
C HIS A 184 -2.71 8.15 -11.90
N PHE A 185 -3.84 7.69 -11.38
CA PHE A 185 -5.14 7.76 -12.04
C PHE A 185 -5.80 9.10 -11.72
N LYS A 186 -5.66 10.05 -12.65
CA LYS A 186 -6.22 11.40 -12.50
C LYS A 186 -7.36 11.65 -13.48
N GLY A 187 -8.51 12.06 -12.96
CA GLY A 187 -9.65 12.52 -13.74
C GLY A 187 -10.34 13.71 -13.07
N ARG A 188 -11.47 14.15 -13.63
CA ARG A 188 -12.25 15.25 -13.05
C ARG A 188 -12.85 14.92 -11.68
N PHE A 189 -13.16 13.64 -11.46
CA PHE A 189 -13.93 13.10 -10.34
C PHE A 189 -13.25 11.88 -9.68
N ILE A 190 -11.97 11.66 -9.99
CA ILE A 190 -11.12 10.65 -9.38
C ILE A 190 -9.70 11.18 -9.29
N ASP A 191 -9.05 10.92 -8.17
CA ASP A 191 -7.61 11.08 -7.97
C ASP A 191 -7.18 9.89 -7.12
N LEU A 192 -6.24 9.09 -7.64
CA LEU A 192 -5.78 7.88 -6.99
C LEU A 192 -4.32 7.66 -7.37
N MET A 193 -3.43 7.55 -6.38
CA MET A 193 -2.00 7.32 -6.54
C MET A 193 -1.65 6.02 -5.82
N VAL A 194 -1.19 5.03 -6.57
CA VAL A 194 -0.96 3.68 -6.05
C VAL A 194 0.27 3.05 -6.67
N THR A 195 0.88 2.09 -5.99
CA THR A 195 1.93 1.25 -6.60
C THR A 195 1.36 0.46 -7.78
N PRO A 196 2.19 0.01 -8.73
CA PRO A 196 1.67 -0.59 -9.95
C PRO A 196 0.97 -1.95 -9.75
N ASN A 197 1.29 -2.70 -8.68
CA ASN A 197 0.58 -3.93 -8.25
C ASN A 197 -0.75 -3.67 -7.54
N HIS A 198 -1.07 -2.42 -7.19
CA HIS A 198 -2.26 -2.14 -6.40
C HIS A 198 -3.54 -2.58 -7.12
N ARG A 199 -4.40 -3.34 -6.44
CA ARG A 199 -5.67 -3.81 -7.00
C ARG A 199 -6.72 -2.68 -6.98
N LEU A 200 -7.06 -2.21 -8.15
CA LEU A 200 -8.18 -1.31 -8.40
C LEU A 200 -9.50 -2.11 -8.41
N TYR A 201 -10.58 -1.51 -7.93
CA TYR A 201 -11.94 -2.01 -8.17
C TYR A 201 -12.58 -1.21 -9.31
N CYS A 202 -12.56 -1.76 -10.52
CA CYS A 202 -12.87 -1.02 -11.75
C CYS A 202 -13.60 -1.87 -12.81
N LYS A 203 -14.07 -1.24 -13.88
CA LYS A 203 -14.63 -1.90 -15.08
C LYS A 203 -13.65 -1.81 -16.25
N LYS A 204 -13.56 -2.90 -17.01
CA LYS A 204 -12.96 -2.92 -18.37
C LYS A 204 -13.88 -2.15 -19.32
N THR A 205 -13.34 -1.25 -20.13
CA THR A 205 -14.13 -0.49 -21.12
C THR A 205 -13.46 -0.46 -22.49
N CYS A 206 -14.10 -1.03 -23.51
CA CYS A 206 -13.67 -0.94 -24.90
C CYS A 206 -14.61 -0.01 -25.70
N GLY A 207 -14.06 1.09 -26.24
CA GLY A 207 -14.80 2.04 -27.07
C GLY A 207 -15.63 3.09 -26.31
N HIS A 208 -16.22 4.04 -27.06
CA HIS A 208 -17.01 5.16 -26.52
C HIS A 208 -18.45 4.77 -26.10
N ARG A 209 -18.85 3.49 -26.20
CA ARG A 209 -20.14 3.02 -25.70
C ARG A 209 -20.07 2.79 -24.18
N LYS A 210 -21.13 3.14 -23.45
CA LYS A 210 -21.27 2.88 -22.01
C LYS A 210 -20.98 1.39 -21.75
N GLY A 211 -19.89 1.10 -21.04
CA GLY A 211 -19.39 -0.25 -20.82
C GLY A 211 -20.34 -1.14 -20.03
N GLU A 212 -20.55 -2.35 -20.53
CA GLU A 212 -21.40 -3.41 -19.97
C GLU A 212 -20.59 -4.47 -19.18
N GLY A 213 -19.30 -4.23 -18.90
CA GLY A 213 -18.47 -5.15 -18.13
C GLY A 213 -18.79 -5.13 -16.63
N PRO A 214 -18.69 -6.27 -15.91
CA PRO A 214 -18.85 -6.31 -14.46
C PRO A 214 -17.72 -5.57 -13.75
N TRP A 215 -17.99 -5.13 -12.51
CA TRP A 215 -16.95 -4.68 -11.59
C TRP A 215 -15.98 -5.83 -11.32
N GLN A 216 -14.68 -5.53 -11.32
CA GLN A 216 -13.65 -6.53 -11.09
C GLN A 216 -12.40 -5.90 -10.51
N PHE A 217 -11.51 -6.76 -10.03
CA PHE A 217 -10.18 -6.35 -9.63
C PHE A 217 -9.21 -6.36 -10.80
N MET A 218 -8.40 -5.31 -10.90
CA MET A 218 -7.35 -5.15 -11.90
C MET A 218 -6.16 -4.45 -11.25
N THR A 219 -4.92 -4.86 -11.56
CA THR A 219 -3.75 -4.13 -11.05
C THR A 219 -3.64 -2.77 -11.74
N ALA A 220 -3.03 -1.79 -11.08
CA ALA A 220 -2.79 -0.48 -11.67
C ALA A 220 -1.94 -0.59 -12.95
N ALA A 221 -0.94 -1.47 -12.95
CA ALA A 221 -0.09 -1.78 -14.09
C ALA A 221 -0.89 -2.39 -15.25
N GLU A 222 -1.76 -3.39 -14.99
CA GLU A 222 -2.63 -3.97 -16.02
C GLU A 222 -3.56 -2.91 -16.63
N ALA A 223 -4.12 -2.01 -15.80
CA ALA A 223 -4.97 -0.93 -16.28
C ALA A 223 -4.22 0.03 -17.21
N LEU A 224 -2.97 0.36 -16.90
CA LEU A 224 -2.09 1.19 -17.72
C LEU A 224 -1.67 0.47 -19.02
N GLU A 225 -1.24 -0.79 -18.95
CA GLU A 225 -0.82 -1.60 -20.11
C GLU A 225 -1.96 -1.79 -21.10
N ARG A 226 -3.18 -2.06 -20.62
CA ARG A 226 -4.38 -2.11 -21.45
C ARG A 226 -4.64 -0.79 -22.17
N TYR A 227 -4.40 0.35 -21.52
CA TYR A 227 -4.57 1.67 -22.12
C TYR A 227 -3.54 1.88 -23.25
N ARG A 228 -2.26 1.60 -22.96
CA ARG A 228 -1.15 1.74 -23.90
C ARG A 228 -1.27 0.82 -25.12
N SER A 229 -1.72 -0.41 -24.91
CA SER A 229 -1.95 -1.38 -25.99
C SER A 229 -3.21 -1.13 -26.81
N GLY A 230 -3.99 -0.09 -26.49
CA GLY A 230 -5.26 0.21 -27.16
C GLY A 230 -6.38 -0.79 -26.86
N ARG A 231 -6.15 -1.78 -25.99
CA ARG A 231 -7.14 -2.78 -25.56
C ARG A 231 -8.25 -2.16 -24.70
N THR A 232 -7.97 -1.02 -24.08
CA THR A 232 -8.97 -0.16 -23.42
C THR A 232 -8.68 1.29 -23.77
N THR A 233 -9.73 2.10 -23.90
CA THR A 233 -9.57 3.55 -24.08
C THR A 233 -9.86 4.32 -22.79
N THR A 234 -10.36 3.64 -21.75
CA THR A 234 -10.82 4.26 -20.52
C THR A 234 -10.79 3.28 -19.35
N VAL A 235 -10.56 3.78 -18.13
CA VAL A 235 -10.72 3.00 -16.89
C VAL A 235 -11.86 3.62 -16.07
N ARG A 236 -12.82 2.80 -15.65
CA ARG A 236 -14.02 3.26 -14.92
C ARG A 236 -14.02 2.75 -13.49
N PHE A 237 -14.27 3.64 -12.54
CA PHE A 237 -14.23 3.34 -11.10
C PHE A 237 -15.60 3.50 -10.45
N LYS A 238 -15.80 2.92 -9.26
CA LYS A 238 -17.05 3.02 -8.49
C LYS A 238 -16.94 4.06 -7.39
N ARG A 239 -17.98 4.88 -7.18
CA ARG A 239 -18.05 5.89 -6.09
C ARG A 239 -19.33 5.85 -5.26
N ASP A 240 -20.29 5.02 -5.63
CA ASP A 240 -21.59 4.85 -4.96
C ASP A 240 -21.68 3.51 -4.23
N GLY A 241 -22.62 3.38 -3.31
CA GLY A 241 -22.94 2.14 -2.60
C GLY A 241 -24.32 2.22 -1.96
N LYS A 242 -24.83 1.08 -1.48
CA LYS A 242 -26.12 0.95 -0.82
C LYS A 242 -25.92 0.97 0.69
N TRP A 243 -26.39 2.02 1.36
CA TRP A 243 -26.38 2.08 2.82
C TRP A 243 -27.71 1.59 3.40
N ILE A 244 -27.67 0.71 4.38
CA ILE A 244 -28.87 0.24 5.10
C ILE A 244 -29.11 1.09 6.36
N GLY A 245 -28.03 1.40 7.10
CA GLY A 245 -28.10 2.07 8.40
C GLY A 245 -28.47 1.15 9.55
N HIS A 246 -28.28 1.63 10.78
CA HIS A 246 -28.71 0.93 11.98
C HIS A 246 -30.16 1.30 12.29
N ALA A 247 -31.05 0.31 12.45
CA ALA A 247 -32.41 0.58 12.87
C ALA A 247 -32.40 1.39 14.17
N ALA A 248 -33.16 2.49 14.24
CA ALA A 248 -33.39 3.11 15.54
C ALA A 248 -34.18 2.11 16.38
N SER A 249 -33.75 1.95 17.62
CA SER A 249 -34.01 0.78 18.45
C SER A 249 -35.48 0.41 18.69
N ASN A 250 -36.47 1.25 18.37
CA ASN A 250 -37.87 1.03 18.74
C ASN A 250 -38.85 1.34 17.59
N GLY A 251 -39.48 0.31 17.03
CA GLY A 251 -40.30 0.35 15.82
C GLY A 251 -41.73 0.92 15.94
N SER A 252 -41.95 2.06 16.59
CA SER A 252 -43.28 2.74 16.47
C SER A 252 -43.37 4.22 16.87
N ALA A 253 -42.36 4.81 17.51
CA ALA A 253 -42.16 6.26 17.55
C ALA A 253 -40.66 6.47 17.78
N GLN A 254 -39.91 6.89 16.76
CA GLN A 254 -38.46 6.99 16.87
C GLN A 254 -38.14 8.27 17.63
N VAL A 255 -37.96 8.15 18.94
CA VAL A 255 -37.62 9.26 19.82
C VAL A 255 -36.11 9.48 19.81
N TYR A 256 -35.67 10.72 19.61
CA TYR A 256 -34.29 11.14 19.83
C TYR A 256 -34.14 11.84 21.18
N SER A 257 -33.13 11.42 21.96
CA SER A 257 -32.88 11.94 23.32
C SER A 257 -31.55 12.67 23.35
N ILE A 258 -31.57 13.97 23.68
CA ILE A 258 -30.35 14.74 23.88
C ILE A 258 -29.79 14.54 25.30
N PRO A 259 -28.46 14.59 25.51
CA PRO A 259 -27.86 14.40 26.83
C PRO A 259 -28.44 15.34 27.90
N GLN A 260 -28.57 14.83 29.11
CA GLN A 260 -29.01 15.62 30.26
C GLN A 260 -27.97 16.67 30.65
N VAL A 261 -28.44 17.86 31.01
CA VAL A 261 -27.61 18.90 31.63
C VAL A 261 -27.89 18.90 33.12
N LYS A 262 -26.86 18.71 33.97
CA LYS A 262 -27.01 18.83 35.42
C LYS A 262 -27.49 20.25 35.76
N VAL A 263 -28.72 20.37 36.25
CA VAL A 263 -29.23 21.60 36.86
C VAL A 263 -29.43 21.30 38.35
N SER A 264 -28.95 22.20 39.21
CA SER A 264 -29.12 22.09 40.65
C SER A 264 -30.59 22.23 41.04
N GLY A 265 -31.18 21.17 41.58
CA GLY A 265 -32.52 21.15 42.18
C GLY A 265 -33.66 20.77 41.22
N SER A 266 -34.46 19.79 41.64
CA SER A 266 -35.67 19.21 41.04
C SER A 266 -35.48 18.21 39.88
N GLY A 267 -36.07 17.02 40.05
CA GLY A 267 -36.11 15.98 39.02
C GLY A 267 -36.98 16.42 37.84
N PHE A 268 -36.43 16.35 36.63
CA PHE A 268 -37.14 16.65 35.39
C PHE A 268 -36.74 15.67 34.28
N ASN A 269 -37.73 15.32 33.45
CA ASN A 269 -37.65 14.36 32.35
C ASN A 269 -36.66 14.80 31.26
N VAL A 270 -35.98 13.82 30.65
CA VAL A 270 -35.24 14.04 29.40
C VAL A 270 -36.25 14.45 28.32
N PRO A 271 -36.13 15.61 27.65
CA PRO A 271 -36.95 15.92 26.50
C PRO A 271 -36.66 14.89 25.41
N HIS A 272 -37.75 14.28 24.98
CA HIS A 272 -37.83 13.29 23.95
C HIS A 272 -38.38 13.98 22.72
N TYR A 273 -37.56 14.15 21.70
CA TYR A 273 -38.01 14.72 20.42
C TYR A 273 -38.39 13.59 19.48
N ASP A 274 -39.40 13.83 18.65
CA ASP A 274 -39.55 13.02 17.44
C ASP A 274 -38.26 13.12 16.60
N LEU A 275 -37.73 11.98 16.16
CA LEU A 275 -36.45 11.90 15.46
C LEU A 275 -36.49 12.68 14.15
N GLU A 276 -37.58 12.61 13.39
CA GLU A 276 -37.68 13.30 12.10
C GLU A 276 -37.69 14.82 12.31
N THR A 277 -38.48 15.28 13.26
CA THR A 277 -38.48 16.70 13.68
C THR A 277 -37.11 17.15 14.16
N PHE A 278 -36.44 16.34 14.98
CA PHE A 278 -35.11 16.65 15.48
C PHE A 278 -34.06 16.73 14.36
N LEU A 279 -34.13 15.82 13.38
CA LEU A 279 -33.25 15.81 12.21
C LEU A 279 -33.49 17.03 11.31
N ARG A 280 -34.75 17.45 11.13
CA ARG A 280 -35.09 18.72 10.45
C ARG A 280 -34.41 19.89 11.15
N PHE A 281 -34.58 20.00 12.46
CA PHE A 281 -33.95 21.04 13.28
C PHE A 281 -32.42 21.01 13.14
N LEU A 282 -31.80 19.84 13.26
CA LEU A 282 -30.35 19.71 13.21
C LEU A 282 -29.79 20.13 11.84
N GLY A 283 -30.49 19.80 10.75
CA GLY A 283 -30.14 20.24 9.39
C GLY A 283 -30.14 21.76 9.28
N TRP A 284 -31.23 22.41 9.69
CA TRP A 284 -31.34 23.88 9.71
C TRP A 284 -30.27 24.52 10.61
N TYR A 285 -30.05 23.98 11.80
CA TYR A 285 -29.09 24.52 12.76
C TYR A 285 -27.65 24.40 12.28
N LEU A 286 -27.24 23.26 11.71
CA LEU A 286 -25.87 23.12 11.23
C LEU A 286 -25.57 24.02 10.03
N ALA A 287 -26.57 24.28 9.18
CA ALA A 287 -26.47 25.26 8.11
C ALA A 287 -26.32 26.70 8.65
N ASP A 288 -27.37 27.26 9.26
CA ASP A 288 -27.44 28.69 9.60
C ASP A 288 -27.76 28.99 11.09
N GLY A 289 -27.66 27.97 11.93
CA GLY A 289 -27.88 28.08 13.37
C GLY A 289 -26.73 28.74 14.13
N SER A 290 -27.09 29.41 15.22
CA SER A 290 -26.21 29.99 16.23
C SER A 290 -26.79 29.86 17.63
N CYS A 291 -25.95 29.91 18.66
CA CYS A 291 -26.38 29.89 20.05
C CYS A 291 -25.62 30.91 20.89
N CYS A 292 -26.30 31.59 21.82
CA CYS A 292 -25.69 32.60 22.71
C CYS A 292 -26.31 32.57 24.10
N LEU A 293 -25.59 33.16 25.06
CA LEU A 293 -26.09 33.42 26.41
C LEU A 293 -26.37 34.91 26.55
N HIS A 294 -27.51 35.25 27.12
CA HIS A 294 -27.79 36.61 27.57
C HIS A 294 -27.98 36.60 29.08
N THR A 295 -27.12 37.30 29.82
CA THR A 295 -27.21 37.38 31.28
C THR A 295 -27.80 38.72 31.66
N HIS A 296 -28.94 38.68 32.35
CA HIS A 296 -29.61 39.86 32.86
C HIS A 296 -29.46 39.94 34.38
N PRO A 297 -29.12 41.11 34.95
CA PRO A 297 -28.98 41.29 36.39
C PRO A 297 -30.24 40.88 37.18
N SER A 298 -31.43 41.02 36.59
CA SER A 298 -32.73 40.78 37.24
C SER A 298 -33.48 39.54 36.77
N ARG A 299 -33.19 39.01 35.57
CA ARG A 299 -33.93 37.90 34.94
C ARG A 299 -33.14 36.59 34.83
N GLY A 300 -31.88 36.59 35.27
CA GLY A 300 -30.99 35.43 35.16
C GLY A 300 -30.40 35.25 33.76
N THR A 301 -29.92 34.04 33.47
CA THR A 301 -29.27 33.69 32.20
C THR A 301 -30.25 33.05 31.24
N GLU A 302 -30.44 33.68 30.08
CA GLU A 302 -31.17 33.16 28.94
C GLU A 302 -30.26 32.35 28.02
N TYR A 303 -30.75 31.19 27.59
CA TYR A 303 -30.03 30.23 26.75
C TYR A 303 -30.67 30.21 25.36
N VAL A 304 -30.12 30.98 24.42
CA VAL A 304 -30.74 31.23 23.12
C VAL A 304 -30.17 30.28 22.06
N VAL A 305 -31.07 29.67 21.30
CA VAL A 305 -30.77 28.96 20.05
C VAL A 305 -31.54 29.65 18.93
N SER A 306 -30.83 30.06 17.88
CA SER A 306 -31.41 30.86 16.80
C SER A 306 -31.00 30.33 15.45
N ILE A 307 -31.91 30.33 14.48
CA ILE A 307 -31.66 29.98 13.09
C ILE A 307 -32.08 31.15 12.22
N ARG A 308 -31.15 31.61 11.37
CA ARG A 308 -31.38 32.70 10.43
C ARG A 308 -31.67 32.15 9.04
N ASN A 309 -32.52 32.85 8.29
CA ASN A 309 -32.71 32.59 6.86
C ASN A 309 -33.31 33.83 6.19
N THR A 310 -33.01 34.04 4.90
CA THR A 310 -33.55 35.17 4.15
C THR A 310 -34.90 34.87 3.51
N GLU A 311 -35.24 33.59 3.29
CA GLU A 311 -36.48 33.19 2.62
C GLU A 311 -37.64 33.05 3.63
N PRO A 312 -38.75 33.79 3.45
CA PRO A 312 -39.89 33.74 4.36
C PRO A 312 -40.49 32.34 4.55
N GLU A 313 -40.56 31.54 3.48
CA GLU A 313 -41.09 30.17 3.52
C GLU A 313 -40.19 29.24 4.36
N HIS A 314 -38.87 29.43 4.31
CA HIS A 314 -37.94 28.68 5.15
C HIS A 314 -38.08 29.08 6.62
N LEU A 315 -38.31 30.37 6.92
CA LEU A 315 -38.59 30.82 8.29
C LEU A 315 -39.87 30.19 8.84
N ASP A 316 -40.91 30.04 8.03
CA ASP A 316 -42.14 29.32 8.41
C ASP A 316 -41.86 27.85 8.76
N GLU A 317 -41.02 27.17 7.95
CA GLU A 317 -40.64 25.77 8.20
C GLU A 317 -39.77 25.61 9.46
N ILE A 318 -38.85 26.55 9.71
CA ILE A 318 -38.03 26.60 10.92
C ILE A 318 -38.90 26.82 12.17
N GLU A 319 -39.84 27.78 12.11
CA GLU A 319 -40.79 28.08 13.19
C GLU A 319 -41.63 26.84 13.53
N ARG A 320 -42.25 26.21 12.53
CA ARG A 320 -42.99 24.96 12.70
C ARG A 320 -42.12 23.83 13.25
N THR A 321 -40.87 23.73 12.81
CA THR A 321 -39.95 22.71 13.34
C THR A 321 -39.71 22.90 14.84
N PHE A 322 -39.59 24.14 15.33
CA PHE A 322 -39.49 24.39 16.77
C PHE A 322 -40.80 24.11 17.52
N GLU A 323 -41.96 24.44 16.94
CA GLU A 323 -43.28 24.13 17.51
C GLU A 323 -43.50 22.60 17.61
N ASP A 324 -43.16 21.85 16.57
CA ASP A 324 -43.22 20.38 16.51
C ASP A 324 -42.29 19.74 17.57
N MET A 325 -41.20 20.43 17.95
CA MET A 325 -40.32 20.01 19.05
C MET A 325 -40.89 20.32 20.44
N GLY A 326 -42.07 20.94 20.53
CA GLY A 326 -42.67 21.40 21.79
C GLY A 326 -42.00 22.63 22.37
N LEU A 327 -41.34 23.45 21.54
CA LEU A 327 -40.69 24.70 21.95
C LEU A 327 -41.54 25.90 21.55
N ASN A 328 -41.29 27.04 22.20
CA ASN A 328 -41.99 28.30 21.93
C ASN A 328 -41.08 29.23 21.10
N PRO A 329 -41.13 29.18 19.75
CA PRO A 329 -40.32 30.06 18.93
C PRO A 329 -40.76 31.52 19.03
N GLN A 330 -39.80 32.42 18.89
CA GLN A 330 -40.02 33.84 18.67
C GLN A 330 -39.45 34.21 17.30
N ARG A 331 -40.32 34.70 16.43
CA ARG A 331 -39.96 35.12 15.10
C ARG A 331 -39.66 36.61 15.03
N SER A 332 -38.60 36.94 14.30
CA SER A 332 -38.26 38.30 13.91
C SER A 332 -37.83 38.34 12.44
N LYS A 333 -37.47 39.52 11.93
CA LYS A 333 -37.09 39.69 10.52
C LYS A 333 -35.80 38.90 10.21
N GLY A 334 -35.96 37.77 9.53
CA GLY A 334 -34.84 36.92 9.08
C GLY A 334 -34.31 35.92 10.13
N ASP A 335 -35.02 35.73 11.25
CA ASP A 335 -34.53 34.97 12.39
C ASP A 335 -35.68 34.34 13.19
N VAL A 336 -35.51 33.07 13.56
CA VAL A 336 -36.41 32.34 14.48
C VAL A 336 -35.57 31.81 15.64
N ARG A 337 -35.96 32.16 16.86
CA ARG A 337 -35.21 31.80 18.08
C ARG A 337 -36.06 31.12 19.13
N VAL A 338 -35.43 30.27 19.93
CA VAL A 338 -36.02 29.62 21.11
C VAL A 338 -35.11 29.77 22.31
N TYR A 339 -35.71 29.67 23.49
CA TYR A 339 -35.01 29.73 24.78
C TYR A 339 -35.02 28.35 25.42
N SER A 340 -33.89 27.65 25.41
CA SER A 340 -33.77 26.31 25.99
C SER A 340 -32.34 26.02 26.42
N LYS A 341 -32.13 25.87 27.74
CA LYS A 341 -30.84 25.52 28.33
C LYS A 341 -30.32 24.18 27.79
N GLN A 342 -31.21 23.22 27.60
CA GLN A 342 -30.82 21.89 27.17
C GLN A 342 -30.45 21.86 25.69
N LEU A 343 -31.30 22.45 24.83
CA LEU A 343 -31.01 22.53 23.41
C LEU A 343 -29.73 23.34 23.16
N TYR A 344 -29.56 24.47 23.85
CA TYR A 344 -28.33 25.27 23.84
C TYR A 344 -27.11 24.42 24.19
N SER A 345 -27.18 23.63 25.27
CA SER A 345 -26.02 22.84 25.73
C SER A 345 -25.66 21.76 24.72
N TYR A 346 -26.66 21.12 24.10
CA TYR A 346 -26.45 20.16 23.02
C TYR A 346 -25.79 20.82 21.81
N VAL A 347 -26.39 21.89 21.26
CA VAL A 347 -25.88 22.49 20.04
C VAL A 347 -24.56 23.23 20.21
N LYS A 348 -24.28 23.72 21.42
CA LYS A 348 -22.96 24.28 21.77
C LYS A 348 -21.86 23.22 21.69
N ALA A 349 -22.16 21.97 22.03
CA ALA A 349 -21.22 20.85 21.94
C ALA A 349 -20.95 20.40 20.50
N LEU A 350 -21.75 20.85 19.54
CA LEU A 350 -21.55 20.59 18.11
C LEU A 350 -20.51 21.52 17.46
N GLY A 351 -19.93 22.46 18.21
CA GLY A 351 -18.89 23.37 17.74
C GLY A 351 -19.42 24.71 17.20
N LYS A 352 -18.49 25.59 16.84
CA LYS A 352 -18.73 26.89 16.19
C LYS A 352 -18.50 26.76 14.67
N ALA A 353 -18.49 27.89 13.96
CA ALA A 353 -18.38 27.90 12.49
C ALA A 353 -17.19 27.10 11.92
N GLU A 354 -16.08 27.02 12.65
CA GLU A 354 -14.81 26.40 12.19
C GLU A 354 -14.67 24.91 12.58
N ASP A 355 -15.46 24.45 13.55
CA ASP A 355 -15.37 23.13 14.17
C ASP A 355 -16.70 22.37 14.22
N LYS A 356 -17.75 22.93 13.59
CA LYS A 356 -19.07 22.29 13.40
C LYS A 356 -18.92 20.85 12.89
N TYR A 357 -19.74 19.92 13.37
CA TYR A 357 -19.75 18.52 12.90
C TYR A 357 -21.14 17.89 13.02
N VAL A 358 -21.36 16.80 12.28
CA VAL A 358 -22.57 15.96 12.42
C VAL A 358 -22.28 14.81 13.40
N PRO A 359 -23.11 14.61 14.44
CA PRO A 359 -22.94 13.51 15.37
C PRO A 359 -22.90 12.12 14.71
N GLN A 360 -22.09 11.22 15.25
CA GLN A 360 -21.84 9.92 14.63
C GLN A 360 -23.10 9.04 14.59
N ASP A 361 -23.90 9.04 15.64
CA ASP A 361 -25.17 8.33 15.72
C ASP A 361 -26.15 8.79 14.63
N ILE A 362 -26.21 10.10 14.33
CA ILE A 362 -26.97 10.64 13.20
C ILE A 362 -26.43 10.10 11.87
N LYS A 363 -25.11 10.14 11.65
CA LYS A 363 -24.48 9.62 10.42
C LYS A 363 -24.72 8.13 10.18
N MET A 364 -25.05 7.36 11.22
CA MET A 364 -25.29 5.92 11.11
C MET A 364 -26.78 5.55 10.91
N LEU A 365 -27.68 6.53 10.84
CA LEU A 365 -29.10 6.30 10.61
C LEU A 365 -29.39 5.76 9.19
N PRO A 366 -30.55 5.11 8.98
CA PRO A 366 -31.03 4.69 7.68
C PRO A 366 -31.17 5.86 6.68
N PRO A 367 -31.04 5.61 5.37
CA PRO A 367 -31.10 6.66 4.35
C PRO A 367 -32.32 7.58 4.42
N ARG A 368 -33.49 7.07 4.87
CA ARG A 368 -34.70 7.88 5.03
C ARG A 368 -34.51 9.05 6.02
N TYR A 369 -33.79 8.81 7.12
CA TYR A 369 -33.54 9.81 8.15
C TYR A 369 -32.40 10.74 7.77
N LEU A 370 -31.33 10.19 7.20
CA LEU A 370 -30.25 10.99 6.63
C LEU A 370 -30.79 11.96 5.57
N ARG A 371 -31.82 11.58 4.80
CA ARG A 371 -32.47 12.44 3.80
C ARG A 371 -33.13 13.66 4.44
N ILE A 372 -33.86 13.46 5.54
CA ILE A 372 -34.54 14.54 6.27
C ILE A 372 -33.53 15.59 6.74
N PHE A 373 -32.46 15.14 7.40
CA PHE A 373 -31.36 16.01 7.83
C PHE A 373 -30.72 16.74 6.63
N PHE A 374 -30.37 15.99 5.58
CA PHE A 374 -29.63 16.51 4.43
C PHE A 374 -30.45 17.52 3.60
N ASP A 375 -31.76 17.31 3.47
CA ASP A 375 -32.64 18.22 2.74
C ASP A 375 -32.87 19.53 3.53
N ALA A 376 -33.06 19.45 4.86
CA ALA A 376 -33.13 20.63 5.73
C ALA A 376 -31.80 21.43 5.71
N PHE A 377 -30.66 20.75 5.79
CA PHE A 377 -29.35 21.38 5.64
C PHE A 377 -29.20 22.07 4.27
N THR A 378 -29.65 21.41 3.20
CA THR A 378 -29.57 21.96 1.83
C THR A 378 -30.37 23.25 1.68
N LYS A 379 -31.58 23.32 2.26
CA LYS A 379 -32.39 24.54 2.26
C LYS A 379 -31.73 25.65 3.09
N GLY A 380 -31.18 25.30 4.25
CA GLY A 380 -30.46 26.22 5.14
C GLY A 380 -29.29 26.90 4.45
N ASP A 381 -28.38 26.13 3.85
CA ASP A 381 -27.16 26.66 3.22
C ASP A 381 -27.42 27.55 1.98
N GLY A 382 -28.67 27.66 1.52
CA GLY A 382 -29.04 28.39 0.31
C GLY A 382 -28.53 27.72 -0.97
N CYS A 383 -28.18 26.43 -0.89
CA CYS A 383 -27.69 25.65 -2.02
C CYS A 383 -28.84 25.32 -2.98
N HIS A 384 -29.17 26.24 -3.88
CA HIS A 384 -30.05 25.95 -4.99
C HIS A 384 -29.33 25.06 -6.03
N PRO A 385 -30.02 24.06 -6.63
CA PRO A 385 -29.48 23.40 -7.81
C PRO A 385 -29.18 24.47 -8.85
N SER A 386 -27.90 24.67 -9.16
CA SER A 386 -27.50 25.69 -10.13
C SER A 386 -28.23 25.47 -11.46
N ARG A 387 -28.39 26.53 -12.26
CA ARG A 387 -29.02 26.58 -13.60
C ARG A 387 -28.33 25.68 -14.66
N ALA A 388 -27.83 24.51 -14.31
CA ALA A 388 -27.29 23.48 -15.19
C ALA A 388 -28.38 22.55 -15.77
N LYS A 389 -29.66 22.95 -15.71
CA LYS A 389 -30.77 22.28 -16.43
C LYS A 389 -30.53 22.23 -17.95
N GLN A 390 -29.71 23.13 -18.50
CA GLN A 390 -29.34 23.11 -19.94
C GLN A 390 -28.23 22.10 -20.30
N ARG A 391 -27.55 21.45 -19.34
CA ARG A 391 -26.43 20.51 -19.61
C ARG A 391 -26.56 19.14 -18.93
N GLY A 392 -27.76 18.80 -18.45
CA GLY A 392 -28.08 17.44 -17.96
C GLY A 392 -27.32 16.97 -16.71
N THR A 393 -26.79 17.88 -15.89
CA THR A 393 -26.12 17.54 -14.62
C THR A 393 -26.62 18.46 -13.51
N SER A 394 -27.39 17.91 -12.57
CA SER A 394 -27.79 18.59 -11.34
C SER A 394 -26.71 18.33 -10.28
N PHE A 395 -26.29 19.35 -9.54
CA PHE A 395 -25.38 19.17 -8.40
C PHE A 395 -25.68 20.21 -7.32
N ARG A 396 -25.48 19.79 -6.07
CA ARG A 396 -25.58 20.63 -4.87
C ARG A 396 -24.18 21.07 -4.46
N CYS A 397 -23.98 22.32 -4.08
CA CYS A 397 -22.71 22.83 -3.60
C CYS A 397 -22.87 23.42 -2.20
N PHE A 398 -22.18 22.84 -1.23
CA PHE A 398 -22.15 23.33 0.15
C PHE A 398 -20.85 24.03 0.46
N GLY A 399 -20.90 25.02 1.33
CA GLY A 399 -19.72 25.76 1.79
C GLY A 399 -19.62 25.83 3.31
N SER A 400 -18.43 25.62 3.88
CA SER A 400 -18.22 25.81 5.32
C SER A 400 -16.79 26.18 5.65
N LYS A 401 -16.61 26.85 6.80
CA LYS A 401 -15.31 27.00 7.44
C LYS A 401 -14.87 25.73 8.17
N SER A 402 -15.82 24.85 8.53
CA SER A 402 -15.51 23.56 9.14
C SER A 402 -15.23 22.52 8.06
N GLU A 403 -13.98 22.04 8.03
CA GLU A 403 -13.59 20.90 7.20
C GLU A 403 -14.33 19.63 7.61
N ARG A 404 -14.48 19.43 8.94
CA ARG A 404 -15.14 18.26 9.51
C ARG A 404 -16.60 18.18 9.09
N LEU A 405 -17.32 19.30 9.08
CA LEU A 405 -18.70 19.34 8.59
C LEU A 405 -18.79 18.94 7.11
N ILE A 406 -17.86 19.44 6.28
CA ILE A 406 -17.79 19.10 4.86
C ILE A 406 -17.48 17.60 4.65
N ASP A 407 -16.61 17.03 5.48
CA ASP A 407 -16.29 15.61 5.47
C ASP A 407 -17.49 14.75 5.89
N ASP A 408 -18.20 15.16 6.96
CA ASP A 408 -19.43 14.50 7.43
C ASP A 408 -20.54 14.55 6.38
N LEU A 409 -20.72 15.68 5.68
CA LEU A 409 -21.67 15.80 4.57
C LEU A 409 -21.27 14.94 3.37
N GLN A 410 -19.97 14.75 3.10
CA GLN A 410 -19.49 13.85 2.06
C GLN A 410 -19.79 12.38 2.41
N GLU A 411 -19.62 11.99 3.67
CA GLU A 411 -20.00 10.67 4.19
C GLU A 411 -21.52 10.43 4.08
N ILE A 412 -22.33 11.40 4.50
CA ILE A 412 -23.80 11.32 4.39
C ILE A 412 -24.23 11.23 2.92
N ALA A 413 -23.62 12.03 2.03
CA ALA A 413 -23.91 11.97 0.60
C ALA A 413 -23.66 10.56 0.03
N LEU A 414 -22.54 9.92 0.39
CA LEU A 414 -22.26 8.53 0.01
C LEU A 414 -23.36 7.58 0.49
N LYS A 415 -23.76 7.69 1.76
CA LYS A 415 -24.82 6.87 2.38
C LYS A 415 -26.21 7.13 1.76
N LEU A 416 -26.40 8.26 1.11
CA LEU A 416 -27.61 8.60 0.37
C LEU A 416 -27.59 8.14 -1.10
N GLY A 417 -26.57 7.37 -1.51
CA GLY A 417 -26.36 6.92 -2.88
C GLY A 417 -25.84 8.02 -3.82
N LEU A 418 -25.31 9.10 -3.27
CA LEU A 418 -24.76 10.24 -4.00
C LEU A 418 -23.22 10.19 -3.95
N THR A 419 -22.56 11.11 -4.65
CA THR A 419 -21.11 11.23 -4.56
C THR A 419 -20.65 12.67 -4.38
N GLY A 420 -19.68 12.89 -3.48
CA GLY A 420 -19.16 14.21 -3.15
C GLY A 420 -17.75 14.44 -3.67
N LYS A 421 -17.45 15.68 -4.08
CA LYS A 421 -16.08 16.19 -4.31
C LYS A 421 -15.81 17.36 -3.37
N LYS A 422 -14.91 17.17 -2.41
CA LYS A 422 -14.40 18.23 -1.54
C LYS A 422 -13.36 19.07 -2.31
N SER A 423 -13.40 20.39 -2.15
CA SER A 423 -12.39 21.33 -2.66
C SER A 423 -12.12 22.41 -1.63
N ILE A 424 -10.85 22.85 -1.55
CA ILE A 424 -10.43 23.96 -0.69
C ILE A 424 -10.43 25.23 -1.54
N ARG A 425 -10.97 26.32 -1.00
CA ARG A 425 -10.85 27.68 -1.53
C ARG A 425 -10.03 28.51 -0.56
N TYR A 426 -9.05 29.22 -1.09
CA TYR A 426 -8.30 30.23 -0.35
C TYR A 426 -8.97 31.58 -0.55
N GLY A 427 -8.87 32.46 0.44
CA GLY A 427 -9.79 33.57 0.61
C GLY A 427 -9.79 34.64 -0.49
N SER A 428 -10.66 35.62 -0.33
CA SER A 428 -10.78 36.77 -1.23
C SER A 428 -9.65 37.78 -1.00
N SER A 429 -9.60 38.82 -1.84
CA SER A 429 -8.69 39.97 -1.66
C SER A 429 -8.76 40.63 -0.28
N TYR A 430 -9.80 40.35 0.51
CA TYR A 430 -10.03 40.94 1.84
C TYR A 430 -9.62 40.02 3.01
N ASN A 431 -9.38 38.73 2.77
CA ASN A 431 -8.86 37.80 3.78
C ASN A 431 -8.05 36.66 3.11
N PRO A 432 -6.78 36.93 2.70
CA PRO A 432 -5.98 36.01 1.89
C PRO A 432 -5.72 34.66 2.57
N ASP A 433 -5.64 34.65 3.91
CA ASP A 433 -5.28 33.48 4.71
C ASP A 433 -6.49 32.61 5.11
N GLY A 434 -7.71 33.08 4.81
CA GLY A 434 -8.95 32.36 5.12
C GLY A 434 -9.11 31.10 4.27
N LYS A 435 -9.03 29.92 4.91
CA LYS A 435 -9.39 28.63 4.28
C LYS A 435 -10.90 28.41 4.34
N TYR A 436 -11.49 28.03 3.22
CA TYR A 436 -12.90 27.68 3.12
C TYR A 436 -13.07 26.37 2.37
N TYR A 437 -13.93 25.49 2.86
CA TYR A 437 -14.14 24.16 2.31
C TYR A 437 -15.45 24.13 1.54
N THR A 438 -15.44 23.48 0.37
CA THR A 438 -16.63 23.33 -0.46
C THR A 438 -16.86 21.87 -0.81
N LEU A 439 -18.12 21.43 -0.78
CA LEU A 439 -18.54 20.11 -1.19
C LEU A 439 -19.48 20.21 -2.38
N SER A 440 -19.09 19.66 -3.54
CA SER A 440 -20.01 19.47 -4.65
C SER A 440 -20.56 18.04 -4.64
N VAL A 441 -21.86 17.88 -4.45
CA VAL A 441 -22.57 16.60 -4.40
C VAL A 441 -23.34 16.36 -5.69
N TYR A 442 -23.15 15.17 -6.26
CA TYR A 442 -23.71 14.76 -7.53
C TYR A 442 -24.59 13.51 -7.35
N ASP A 443 -25.76 13.53 -7.97
CA ASP A 443 -26.61 12.36 -8.25
C ASP A 443 -26.19 11.62 -9.53
N THR A 444 -25.32 12.27 -10.31
CA THR A 444 -24.69 11.78 -11.53
C THR A 444 -23.20 11.57 -11.28
N LYS A 445 -22.46 10.97 -12.24
CA LYS A 445 -21.00 10.76 -12.12
C LYS A 445 -20.58 9.80 -10.97
N LEU A 446 -21.46 8.87 -10.63
CA LEU A 446 -21.21 7.77 -9.69
C LEU A 446 -20.12 6.80 -10.20
N GLU A 447 -19.98 6.72 -11.52
CA GLU A 447 -18.96 5.92 -12.20
C GLU A 447 -18.00 6.84 -13.01
N PRO A 448 -17.03 7.50 -12.38
CA PRO A 448 -16.09 8.35 -13.09
C PRO A 448 -15.21 7.52 -14.02
N VAL A 449 -14.78 8.17 -15.10
CA VAL A 449 -13.97 7.56 -16.14
C VAL A 449 -12.66 8.33 -16.25
N VAL A 450 -11.56 7.60 -16.22
CA VAL A 450 -10.23 8.09 -16.59
C VAL A 450 -10.05 7.83 -18.08
N CYS A 451 -10.12 8.89 -18.88
CA CYS A 451 -9.98 8.84 -20.34
C CYS A 451 -8.60 9.28 -20.84
N GLN A 452 -7.70 9.63 -19.92
CA GLN A 452 -6.32 9.99 -20.21
C GLN A 452 -5.42 8.85 -19.75
N GLU A 453 -4.24 8.73 -20.34
CA GLU A 453 -3.25 7.75 -19.90
C GLU A 453 -2.90 8.00 -18.42
N PRO A 454 -3.00 6.98 -17.55
CA PRO A 454 -2.48 7.07 -16.19
C PRO A 454 -0.98 7.40 -16.21
N LYS A 455 -0.53 8.28 -15.31
CA LYS A 455 0.86 8.74 -15.31
C LYS A 455 1.72 7.90 -14.39
N ILE A 456 2.90 7.49 -14.83
CA ILE A 456 3.93 6.96 -13.93
C ILE A 456 4.60 8.16 -13.26
N VAL A 457 4.66 8.15 -11.93
CA VAL A 457 5.25 9.21 -11.10
C VAL A 457 6.25 8.55 -10.17
N HIS A 458 7.50 9.01 -10.19
CA HIS A 458 8.49 8.55 -9.21
C HIS A 458 8.10 9.07 -7.82
N TYR A 459 8.05 8.17 -6.84
CA TYR A 459 7.69 8.46 -5.46
C TYR A 459 8.80 8.01 -4.52
N SER A 460 9.07 8.86 -3.53
CA SER A 460 10.00 8.63 -2.43
C SER A 460 9.27 8.94 -1.15
N GLY A 461 8.97 7.92 -0.35
CA GLY A 461 8.27 8.07 0.92
C GLY A 461 7.56 6.79 1.35
N LYS A 462 6.76 6.89 2.41
CA LYS A 462 6.00 5.75 2.92
C LYS A 462 4.76 5.46 2.06
N VAL A 463 4.50 4.18 1.86
CA VAL A 463 3.27 3.69 1.23
C VAL A 463 2.46 2.87 2.22
N TYR A 464 1.13 2.88 2.07
CA TYR A 464 0.19 2.34 3.05
C TYR A 464 -0.87 1.44 2.41
N CYS A 465 -1.42 0.46 3.13
CA CYS A 465 -2.63 -0.25 2.73
C CYS A 465 -3.34 -0.87 3.95
N LEU A 466 -4.62 -1.27 3.79
CA LEU A 466 -5.37 -2.01 4.80
C LEU A 466 -5.90 -3.30 4.19
N THR A 467 -5.77 -4.43 4.88
CA THR A 467 -6.53 -5.63 4.52
C THR A 467 -7.92 -5.55 5.16
N VAL A 468 -9.00 -5.71 4.38
CA VAL A 468 -10.39 -5.74 4.85
C VAL A 468 -11.09 -6.99 4.28
N PRO A 469 -12.10 -7.56 4.98
CA PRO A 469 -12.65 -8.89 4.67
C PRO A 469 -13.21 -9.07 3.25
N ASN A 470 -13.85 -8.03 2.70
CA ASN A 470 -14.43 -8.06 1.34
C ASN A 470 -13.48 -7.47 0.27
N HIS A 471 -12.25 -7.16 0.66
CA HIS A 471 -11.19 -6.63 -0.18
C HIS A 471 -11.44 -5.27 -0.83
N ILE A 472 -12.53 -4.56 -0.49
CA ILE A 472 -12.88 -3.27 -1.08
C ILE A 472 -13.08 -2.25 0.02
N MET A 473 -12.32 -1.16 -0.02
CA MET A 473 -12.44 -0.06 0.94
C MET A 473 -12.64 1.29 0.25
N LEU A 474 -13.30 2.21 0.94
CA LEU A 474 -13.46 3.57 0.43
C LEU A 474 -12.22 4.40 0.76
N VAL A 475 -11.53 4.84 -0.28
CA VAL A 475 -10.40 5.77 -0.16
C VAL A 475 -10.78 7.15 -0.69
N ARG A 476 -10.09 8.18 -0.21
CA ARG A 476 -10.24 9.56 -0.65
C ARG A 476 -8.87 10.18 -0.85
N ARG A 477 -8.65 10.79 -2.01
CA ARG A 477 -7.44 11.58 -2.28
C ARG A 477 -7.83 12.91 -2.92
N LYS A 478 -7.26 14.02 -2.42
CA LYS A 478 -7.61 15.39 -2.86
C LYS A 478 -9.13 15.64 -2.91
N GLY A 479 -9.83 15.18 -1.87
CA GLY A 479 -11.28 15.35 -1.70
C GLY A 479 -12.16 14.48 -2.61
N GLN A 480 -11.59 13.56 -3.40
CA GLN A 480 -12.31 12.69 -4.34
C GLN A 480 -12.32 11.25 -3.82
N VAL A 481 -13.52 10.74 -3.54
CA VAL A 481 -13.73 9.37 -3.03
C VAL A 481 -13.80 8.35 -4.15
N VAL A 482 -13.29 7.14 -3.91
CA VAL A 482 -13.39 5.99 -4.81
C VAL A 482 -13.32 4.68 -4.01
N TRP A 483 -14.05 3.65 -4.45
CA TRP A 483 -13.85 2.29 -3.96
C TRP A 483 -12.61 1.68 -4.60
N SER A 484 -11.67 1.22 -3.78
CA SER A 484 -10.42 0.59 -4.23
C SER A 484 -10.22 -0.75 -3.54
N GLY A 485 -9.45 -1.64 -4.17
CA GLY A 485 -9.07 -2.90 -3.56
C GLY A 485 -8.01 -2.73 -2.47
N ASN A 486 -7.78 -3.79 -1.68
CA ASN A 486 -6.68 -3.88 -0.71
C ASN A 486 -5.46 -4.67 -1.23
N SER A 487 -4.36 -4.56 -0.49
CA SER A 487 -3.06 -5.16 -0.81
C SER A 487 -2.62 -6.15 0.27
N ASN A 488 -2.67 -7.45 -0.03
CA ASN A 488 -1.83 -8.49 0.61
C ASN A 488 -1.74 -9.76 -0.26
N GLN A 489 -1.75 -9.61 -1.58
CA GLN A 489 -1.71 -10.74 -2.50
C GLN A 489 -0.96 -10.31 -3.76
N GLY A 490 0.34 -10.62 -3.83
CA GLY A 490 0.91 -10.87 -5.15
C GLY A 490 0.04 -11.94 -5.81
N LYS A 491 -0.44 -11.69 -7.01
CA LYS A 491 -1.35 -12.59 -7.70
C LYS A 491 -0.51 -13.61 -8.47
N ALA A 492 -0.90 -14.88 -8.40
CA ALA A 492 -0.34 -15.88 -9.29
C ALA A 492 -0.47 -15.39 -10.75
N GLY A 493 0.66 -15.23 -11.44
CA GLY A 493 0.75 -14.60 -12.76
C GLY A 493 1.46 -13.25 -12.82
N ASP A 494 1.74 -12.60 -11.69
CA ASP A 494 2.40 -11.28 -11.67
C ASP A 494 3.87 -11.37 -12.12
N LEU A 495 4.39 -10.35 -12.83
CA LEU A 495 5.70 -10.44 -13.48
C LEU A 495 6.85 -10.38 -12.48
N ILE A 496 7.80 -11.30 -12.63
CA ILE A 496 9.05 -11.31 -11.89
C ILE A 496 10.18 -10.97 -12.86
N LEU A 497 10.93 -9.91 -12.53
CA LEU A 497 11.96 -9.32 -13.38
C LEU A 497 13.36 -9.72 -12.92
N GLN A 498 14.27 -9.77 -13.88
CA GLN A 498 15.71 -9.87 -13.65
C GLN A 498 16.43 -8.98 -14.68
N PRO A 499 17.09 -7.89 -14.25
CA PRO A 499 17.22 -7.45 -12.86
C PRO A 499 15.87 -6.93 -12.30
N GLY A 500 15.76 -6.79 -10.98
CA GLY A 500 14.59 -6.17 -10.35
C GLY A 500 14.48 -4.68 -10.70
N VAL A 501 13.31 -4.07 -10.49
CA VAL A 501 13.04 -2.66 -10.88
C VAL A 501 14.00 -1.67 -10.24
N TYR A 502 14.36 -1.89 -8.98
CA TYR A 502 15.34 -1.04 -8.26
C TYR A 502 16.70 -0.98 -8.98
N ASP A 503 17.07 -2.03 -9.70
CA ASP A 503 18.33 -2.16 -10.41
C ASP A 503 18.19 -1.89 -11.92
N GLY A 504 17.10 -1.22 -12.33
CA GLY A 504 16.87 -0.79 -13.71
C GLY A 504 16.09 -1.77 -14.59
N GLY A 505 15.55 -2.85 -14.01
CA GLY A 505 14.72 -3.82 -14.73
C GLY A 505 13.40 -3.23 -15.23
N THR A 506 13.00 -3.62 -16.44
CA THR A 506 11.74 -3.22 -17.08
C THR A 506 10.85 -4.43 -17.36
N ALA A 507 9.63 -4.22 -17.86
CA ALA A 507 8.74 -5.33 -18.25
C ALA A 507 9.37 -6.25 -19.33
N GLU A 508 10.31 -5.76 -20.14
CA GLU A 508 11.06 -6.55 -21.13
C GLU A 508 12.07 -7.51 -20.48
N ASP A 509 12.37 -7.28 -19.20
CA ASP A 509 13.30 -8.06 -18.40
C ASP A 509 12.59 -9.14 -17.57
N GLN A 510 11.33 -9.42 -17.89
CA GLN A 510 10.58 -10.51 -17.28
C GLN A 510 11.28 -11.85 -17.51
N ILE A 511 11.43 -12.62 -16.42
CA ILE A 511 11.92 -14.01 -16.48
C ILE A 511 10.95 -15.02 -15.90
N ALA A 512 10.00 -14.60 -15.07
CA ALA A 512 9.07 -15.49 -14.40
C ALA A 512 7.72 -14.80 -14.10
N VAL A 513 6.77 -15.58 -13.59
CA VAL A 513 5.54 -15.10 -12.99
C VAL A 513 5.41 -15.62 -11.56
N LEU A 514 4.93 -14.81 -10.62
CA LEU A 514 4.65 -15.26 -9.25
C LEU A 514 3.71 -16.47 -9.28
N ALA A 515 3.99 -17.49 -8.47
CA ALA A 515 3.21 -18.73 -8.44
C ALA A 515 2.53 -18.97 -7.09
N ASP A 516 3.24 -18.78 -5.98
CA ASP A 516 2.74 -19.02 -4.63
C ASP A 516 3.58 -18.26 -3.58
N PHE A 517 3.04 -17.97 -2.40
CA PHE A 517 3.76 -17.34 -1.29
C PHE A 517 3.16 -17.66 0.08
N VAL A 518 3.96 -17.56 1.14
CA VAL A 518 3.51 -17.71 2.53
C VAL A 518 3.21 -16.33 3.14
N PRO A 519 1.95 -16.05 3.53
CA PRO A 519 1.61 -14.78 4.19
C PRO A 519 2.29 -14.64 5.56
N ILE A 520 2.78 -13.44 5.89
CA ILE A 520 3.37 -13.13 7.19
C ILE A 520 2.26 -12.69 8.16
N ASN A 521 2.18 -13.35 9.31
CA ASN A 521 1.26 -13.02 10.38
C ASN A 521 1.93 -12.10 11.42
N PHE A 522 1.36 -10.92 11.65
CA PHE A 522 1.89 -9.93 12.59
C PHE A 522 1.28 -10.01 14.01
N GLY A 523 0.52 -11.06 14.34
CA GLY A 523 0.15 -11.38 15.73
C GLY A 523 -1.01 -10.57 16.35
N THR A 524 -1.76 -9.79 15.57
CA THR A 524 -2.92 -9.02 16.09
C THR A 524 -4.21 -9.42 15.37
N GLY A 525 -5.29 -9.65 16.12
CA GLY A 525 -6.61 -9.98 15.57
C GLY A 525 -7.77 -9.47 16.43
N ALA A 526 -8.94 -9.34 15.80
CA ALA A 526 -10.16 -8.85 16.45
C ALA A 526 -10.65 -9.77 17.60
N PRO A 527 -11.24 -9.21 18.68
CA PRO A 527 -11.64 -9.98 19.86
C PRO A 527 -12.86 -10.89 19.61
N THR A 528 -12.72 -12.17 19.96
CA THR A 528 -13.78 -13.19 19.85
C THR A 528 -14.39 -13.61 21.20
N CYS A 529 -13.80 -13.23 22.33
CA CYS A 529 -14.24 -13.66 23.68
C CYS A 529 -15.41 -12.80 24.23
N PRO A 530 -16.57 -13.39 24.57
CA PRO A 530 -17.71 -12.67 25.16
C PRO A 530 -17.40 -12.04 26.54
N VAL A 531 -16.54 -12.69 27.34
CA VAL A 531 -16.13 -12.20 28.68
C VAL A 531 -15.23 -10.97 28.53
N ALA A 532 -14.29 -11.00 27.60
CA ALA A 532 -13.42 -9.84 27.30
C ALA A 532 -14.25 -8.66 26.77
N LYS A 533 -15.23 -8.90 25.90
CA LYS A 533 -16.21 -7.88 25.48
C LYS A 533 -17.04 -7.33 26.65
N GLY A 534 -17.36 -8.17 27.64
CA GLY A 534 -18.07 -7.76 28.86
C GLY A 534 -17.22 -6.85 29.75
N VAL A 535 -15.96 -7.20 29.99
CA VAL A 535 -15.00 -6.37 30.76
C VAL A 535 -14.68 -5.08 30.02
N GLU A 536 -14.46 -5.14 28.71
CA GLU A 536 -14.27 -3.97 27.85
C GLU A 536 -15.48 -3.03 27.92
N SER A 537 -16.69 -3.58 27.82
CA SER A 537 -17.94 -2.82 27.92
C SER A 537 -18.09 -2.15 29.28
N PHE A 538 -17.73 -2.85 30.37
CA PHE A 538 -17.77 -2.31 31.72
C PHE A 538 -16.74 -1.20 31.95
N LEU A 539 -15.49 -1.41 31.53
CA LEU A 539 -14.42 -0.42 31.66
C LEU A 539 -14.70 0.83 30.79
N ASN A 540 -15.20 0.64 29.57
CA ASN A 540 -15.61 1.74 28.70
C ASN A 540 -16.86 2.47 29.23
N TRP A 541 -17.80 1.76 29.85
CA TRP A 541 -18.91 2.37 30.56
C TRP A 541 -18.44 3.21 31.75
N ALA A 542 -17.53 2.68 32.58
CA ALA A 542 -16.95 3.40 33.71
C ALA A 542 -16.16 4.63 33.25
N ALA A 543 -15.36 4.51 32.19
CA ALA A 543 -14.63 5.62 31.57
C ALA A 543 -15.57 6.72 31.05
N ARG A 544 -16.73 6.36 30.47
CA ARG A 544 -17.78 7.32 30.07
C ARG A 544 -18.41 8.02 31.28
N ALA A 545 -18.69 7.28 32.37
CA ALA A 545 -19.33 7.83 33.56
C ALA A 545 -18.50 8.91 34.26
N VAL A 546 -17.17 8.84 34.15
CA VAL A 546 -16.23 9.84 34.69
C VAL A 546 -15.82 10.91 33.66
N GLY A 547 -16.44 10.95 32.48
CA GLY A 547 -16.18 11.95 31.45
C GLY A 547 -14.85 11.75 30.68
N SER A 548 -14.21 10.57 30.80
CA SER A 548 -12.98 10.27 30.07
C SER A 548 -13.26 9.95 28.60
N SER A 549 -12.40 10.44 27.71
CA SER A 549 -12.39 10.11 26.28
C SER A 549 -11.62 8.81 25.96
N HIS A 550 -10.85 8.28 26.93
CA HIS A 550 -10.06 7.07 26.74
C HIS A 550 -10.94 5.81 26.72
N ARG A 551 -10.61 4.87 25.85
CA ARG A 551 -11.30 3.58 25.74
C ARG A 551 -10.31 2.45 25.88
N VAL A 552 -10.72 1.43 26.62
CA VAL A 552 -10.02 0.16 26.71
C VAL A 552 -10.59 -0.70 25.58
N ALA A 553 -9.72 -1.34 24.80
CA ALA A 553 -10.11 -2.29 23.77
C ALA A 553 -9.39 -3.60 24.07
N ALA A 554 -10.12 -4.71 24.11
CA ALA A 554 -9.50 -6.01 24.18
C ALA A 554 -9.01 -6.39 22.78
N PHE A 555 -7.71 -6.60 22.62
CA PHE A 555 -7.16 -7.23 21.41
C PHE A 555 -6.88 -8.69 21.72
N ARG A 556 -7.05 -9.57 20.72
CA ARG A 556 -6.53 -10.93 20.83
C ARG A 556 -5.03 -10.85 20.60
N GLU A 557 -4.26 -11.03 21.64
CA GLU A 557 -2.86 -11.43 21.51
C GLU A 557 -2.91 -12.87 20.97
N ILE A 558 -2.71 -13.01 19.66
CA ILE A 558 -2.59 -14.32 19.06
C ILE A 558 -1.11 -14.67 19.20
N PRO A 559 -0.75 -15.81 19.81
CA PRO A 559 0.55 -16.40 19.54
C PRO A 559 0.51 -16.89 18.09
N ALA A 560 0.58 -15.96 17.14
CA ALA A 560 0.73 -16.28 15.73
C ALA A 560 2.20 -16.05 15.40
N THR A 561 2.92 -17.14 15.33
CA THR A 561 4.35 -17.16 15.04
C THR A 561 4.54 -17.55 13.58
N ASN A 562 5.50 -16.90 12.94
CA ASN A 562 5.87 -17.22 11.57
C ASN A 562 7.02 -18.22 11.58
N ARG A 563 7.01 -19.17 10.67
CA ARG A 563 8.18 -20.04 10.45
C ARG A 563 9.02 -19.60 9.25
N VAL A 564 8.40 -18.93 8.28
CA VAL A 564 9.02 -18.59 6.99
C VAL A 564 8.52 -17.27 6.42
N ASP A 565 9.39 -16.59 5.67
CA ASP A 565 9.08 -15.49 4.77
C ASP A 565 9.55 -15.91 3.36
N ALA A 566 8.66 -16.48 2.56
CA ALA A 566 9.06 -17.14 1.32
C ALA A 566 7.97 -17.10 0.23
N ALA A 567 8.41 -17.10 -1.02
CA ALA A 567 7.59 -17.11 -2.21
C ALA A 567 8.29 -17.82 -3.37
N ILE A 568 7.50 -18.41 -4.28
CA ILE A 568 7.97 -19.03 -5.52
C ILE A 568 7.41 -18.35 -6.77
N ALA A 569 8.21 -18.33 -7.83
CA ALA A 569 7.82 -17.83 -9.13
C ALA A 569 8.16 -18.82 -10.24
N ARG A 570 7.24 -19.04 -11.18
CA ARG A 570 7.40 -19.96 -12.32
C ARG A 570 8.13 -19.23 -13.46
N PRO A 571 9.32 -19.67 -13.90
CA PRO A 571 10.00 -19.13 -15.08
C PRO A 571 9.10 -19.19 -16.31
N LEU A 572 9.23 -18.19 -17.19
CA LEU A 572 8.54 -18.22 -18.49
C LEU A 572 9.06 -19.36 -19.36
N SER A 573 10.37 -19.65 -19.26
CA SER A 573 11.05 -20.77 -19.90
C SER A 573 12.30 -21.16 -19.10
N ALA A 574 12.73 -22.42 -19.23
CA ALA A 574 13.82 -22.98 -18.44
C ALA A 574 15.20 -22.38 -18.78
N ASP A 575 15.37 -21.79 -19.97
CA ASP A 575 16.61 -21.15 -20.44
C ASP A 575 16.81 -19.72 -19.90
N LEU A 576 15.78 -19.12 -19.27
CA LEU A 576 15.88 -17.80 -18.65
C LEU A 576 16.49 -17.85 -17.24
N VAL A 577 16.60 -19.02 -16.64
CA VAL A 577 17.13 -19.24 -15.30
C VAL A 577 18.13 -20.39 -15.29
N THR A 578 19.06 -20.39 -14.35
CA THR A 578 20.00 -21.51 -14.15
C THR A 578 19.99 -21.99 -12.71
N ARG A 579 20.28 -23.28 -12.50
CA ARG A 579 20.40 -23.88 -11.16
C ARG A 579 21.64 -23.39 -10.42
N GLU A 580 22.59 -22.77 -11.12
CA GLU A 580 23.78 -22.18 -10.50
C GLU A 580 23.43 -21.02 -9.59
N ILE A 581 24.07 -20.98 -8.42
CA ILE A 581 24.17 -19.79 -7.58
C ILE A 581 25.54 -19.15 -7.85
N LEU A 582 25.56 -17.86 -8.20
CA LEU A 582 26.76 -17.14 -8.60
C LEU A 582 27.87 -17.28 -7.55
N GLU A 583 29.07 -17.70 -7.97
CA GLU A 583 30.26 -17.99 -7.12
C GLU A 583 30.15 -19.20 -6.18
N ILE A 584 29.02 -19.92 -6.16
CA ILE A 584 28.85 -21.14 -5.36
C ILE A 584 28.73 -22.37 -6.27
N GLY A 585 27.95 -22.29 -7.34
CA GLY A 585 27.65 -23.41 -8.24
C GLY A 585 26.25 -23.98 -8.00
N VAL A 586 26.01 -25.18 -8.54
CA VAL A 586 24.69 -25.85 -8.43
C VAL A 586 24.57 -26.51 -7.04
N PRO A 587 23.51 -26.20 -6.27
CA PRO A 587 23.28 -26.86 -4.98
C PRO A 587 23.11 -28.37 -5.12
N LYS A 588 23.54 -29.15 -4.14
CA LYS A 588 23.37 -30.62 -4.16
C LYS A 588 22.00 -31.09 -3.66
N GLY A 589 21.27 -30.22 -2.98
CA GLY A 589 19.96 -30.53 -2.40
C GLY A 589 19.67 -29.67 -1.17
N ALA A 590 18.73 -30.14 -0.36
CA ALA A 590 18.47 -29.57 0.97
C ALA A 590 19.32 -30.28 2.03
N GLY A 591 19.84 -29.52 2.99
CA GLY A 591 20.57 -30.02 4.14
C GLY A 591 20.08 -29.34 5.42
N GLU A 592 20.57 -29.81 6.57
CA GLU A 592 20.28 -29.23 7.87
C GLU A 592 21.51 -28.50 8.40
N ALA A 593 21.30 -27.38 9.09
CA ALA A 593 22.37 -26.69 9.79
C ALA A 593 22.14 -26.76 11.30
N THR A 594 23.22 -27.05 12.02
CA THR A 594 23.26 -27.08 13.49
C THR A 594 24.14 -25.96 14.01
N LEU A 595 24.21 -25.80 15.33
CA LEU A 595 25.13 -24.87 15.95
C LEU A 595 26.57 -25.15 15.49
N GLY A 596 27.28 -24.10 15.07
CA GLY A 596 28.65 -24.19 14.59
C GLY A 596 28.79 -24.58 13.11
N THR A 597 27.70 -24.91 12.39
CA THR A 597 27.76 -25.17 10.95
C THR A 597 28.30 -23.95 10.22
N ARG A 598 29.35 -24.15 9.42
CA ARG A 598 29.88 -23.12 8.52
C ARG A 598 28.98 -23.00 7.30
N VAL A 599 28.65 -21.76 6.96
CA VAL A 599 27.69 -21.44 5.91
C VAL A 599 28.24 -20.41 4.95
N LYS A 600 27.72 -20.41 3.72
CA LYS A 600 28.02 -19.46 2.65
C LYS A 600 26.73 -19.06 1.93
N LYS A 601 26.70 -17.84 1.40
CA LYS A 601 25.57 -17.34 0.60
C LYS A 601 26.09 -16.40 -0.47
N SER A 602 25.38 -16.31 -1.60
CA SER A 602 25.62 -15.30 -2.63
C SER A 602 24.42 -14.37 -2.68
N GLY A 603 24.63 -13.08 -2.38
CA GLY A 603 23.56 -12.08 -2.28
C GLY A 603 23.71 -10.97 -3.31
N ARG A 604 22.59 -10.33 -3.70
CA ARG A 604 22.60 -9.22 -4.66
C ARG A 604 23.56 -8.10 -4.24
N THR A 605 23.55 -7.73 -2.96
CA THR A 605 24.29 -6.56 -2.45
C THR A 605 25.71 -6.94 -2.07
N THR A 606 25.88 -8.03 -1.31
CA THR A 606 27.18 -8.36 -0.70
C THR A 606 27.96 -9.42 -1.45
N GLY A 607 27.37 -10.07 -2.45
CA GLY A 607 27.97 -11.19 -3.16
C GLY A 607 28.22 -12.41 -2.29
N LEU A 608 29.26 -13.20 -2.61
CA LEU A 608 29.66 -14.34 -1.79
C LEU A 608 30.19 -13.88 -0.44
N THR A 609 29.52 -14.32 0.62
CA THR A 609 29.99 -14.15 2.00
C THR A 609 29.90 -15.48 2.72
N THR A 610 30.75 -15.66 3.71
CA THR A 610 30.76 -16.83 4.59
C THR A 610 30.43 -16.42 6.02
N GLY A 611 29.95 -17.37 6.81
CA GLY A 611 29.62 -17.18 8.21
C GLY A 611 29.50 -18.52 8.94
N GLN A 612 29.02 -18.47 10.16
CA GLN A 612 28.79 -19.64 11.00
C GLN A 612 27.45 -19.50 11.72
N ILE A 613 26.68 -20.58 11.82
CA ILE A 613 25.48 -20.62 12.65
C ILE A 613 25.89 -20.52 14.11
N ILE A 614 25.47 -19.43 14.77
CA ILE A 614 25.78 -19.12 16.16
C ILE A 614 24.59 -19.36 17.10
N GLN A 615 23.38 -19.47 16.56
CA GLN A 615 22.19 -19.89 17.30
C GLN A 615 21.24 -20.67 16.38
N ILE A 616 20.50 -21.60 16.99
CA ILE A 616 19.42 -22.39 16.42
C ILE A 616 18.18 -22.23 17.30
N ASP A 617 17.01 -22.63 16.82
CA ASP A 617 15.71 -22.48 17.52
C ASP A 617 15.43 -21.04 17.98
N VAL A 618 15.86 -20.08 17.15
CA VAL A 618 15.77 -18.67 17.50
C VAL A 618 14.35 -18.18 17.32
N THR A 619 13.81 -17.58 18.38
CA THR A 619 12.62 -16.74 18.30
C THR A 619 13.05 -15.29 18.16
N VAL A 620 12.67 -14.64 17.06
CA VAL A 620 13.14 -13.30 16.71
C VAL A 620 11.99 -12.40 16.30
N GLN A 621 12.07 -11.17 16.78
CA GLN A 621 11.19 -10.09 16.40
C GLN A 621 11.81 -9.32 15.24
N VAL A 622 11.24 -9.48 14.05
CA VAL A 622 11.71 -8.81 12.84
C VAL A 622 10.81 -7.62 12.56
N ARG A 623 11.42 -6.45 12.44
CA ARG A 623 10.72 -5.20 12.16
C ARG A 623 10.54 -5.04 10.65
N TYR A 624 9.29 -4.96 10.21
CA TYR A 624 8.89 -4.60 8.84
C TYR A 624 8.17 -3.24 8.92
N GLY A 625 8.90 -2.15 8.68
CA GLY A 625 8.37 -0.80 8.90
C GLY A 625 8.10 -0.52 10.39
N GLU A 626 6.87 -0.15 10.74
CA GLU A 626 6.46 0.10 12.14
C GLU A 626 5.93 -1.16 12.85
N ARG A 627 5.75 -2.29 12.14
CA ARG A 627 5.29 -3.56 12.71
C ARG A 627 6.43 -4.48 13.07
N VAL A 628 6.19 -5.36 14.05
CA VAL A 628 7.11 -6.42 14.45
C VAL A 628 6.41 -7.77 14.21
N ALA A 629 6.99 -8.63 13.39
CA ALA A 629 6.57 -10.02 13.25
C ALA A 629 7.48 -10.93 14.09
N VAL A 630 6.87 -11.87 14.80
CA VAL A 630 7.62 -12.89 15.56
C VAL A 630 7.83 -14.09 14.65
N PHE A 631 9.08 -14.50 14.50
CA PHE A 631 9.48 -15.72 13.81
C PHE A 631 10.06 -16.70 14.82
N GLU A 632 9.62 -17.95 14.78
CA GLU A 632 10.10 -19.04 15.65
C GLU A 632 10.86 -20.09 14.86
N ASP A 633 11.69 -20.86 15.53
CA ASP A 633 12.52 -21.91 14.94
C ASP A 633 13.46 -21.40 13.84
N GLN A 634 14.10 -20.25 14.07
CA GLN A 634 15.01 -19.63 13.10
C GLN A 634 16.47 -20.02 13.33
N LEU A 635 17.28 -19.92 12.27
CA LEU A 635 18.73 -19.99 12.37
C LEU A 635 19.30 -18.56 12.42
N MET A 636 20.36 -18.38 13.20
CA MET A 636 21.07 -17.11 13.28
C MET A 636 22.56 -17.32 13.04
N ALA A 637 23.11 -16.55 12.11
CA ALA A 637 24.53 -16.48 11.81
C ALA A 637 25.13 -15.13 12.25
N GLY A 638 26.46 -15.07 12.31
CA GLY A 638 27.20 -13.81 12.46
C GLY A 638 26.98 -12.85 11.27
N ALA A 639 27.70 -11.73 11.25
CA ALA A 639 27.58 -10.72 10.20
C ALA A 639 27.99 -11.28 8.83
N MET A 640 27.02 -11.57 7.97
CA MET A 640 27.25 -12.06 6.60
C MET A 640 26.22 -11.55 5.58
N SER A 641 25.49 -10.48 5.91
CA SER A 641 24.40 -9.95 5.07
C SER A 641 24.28 -8.44 5.16
N ALA A 642 23.76 -7.81 4.09
CA ALA A 642 23.33 -6.42 4.09
C ALA A 642 21.90 -6.29 3.51
N PRO A 643 21.25 -5.12 3.68
CA PRO A 643 19.99 -4.83 2.98
C PRO A 643 20.08 -5.14 1.49
N GLY A 644 19.07 -5.85 0.97
CA GLY A 644 19.03 -6.34 -0.42
C GLY A 644 19.48 -7.79 -0.64
N ASP A 645 20.13 -8.41 0.36
CA ASP A 645 20.44 -9.84 0.31
C ASP A 645 19.25 -10.74 0.66
N SER A 646 18.13 -10.16 1.13
CA SER A 646 16.86 -10.86 1.36
C SER A 646 16.49 -11.71 0.15
N GLY A 647 16.23 -12.99 0.39
CA GLY A 647 15.95 -13.99 -0.62
C GLY A 647 17.16 -14.86 -0.98
N SER A 648 18.37 -14.56 -0.50
CA SER A 648 19.55 -15.39 -0.75
C SER A 648 19.41 -16.79 -0.13
N ALA A 649 19.68 -17.83 -0.92
CA ALA A 649 19.87 -19.17 -0.37
C ALA A 649 21.18 -19.24 0.42
N VAL A 650 21.12 -19.86 1.60
CA VAL A 650 22.27 -20.11 2.48
C VAL A 650 22.61 -21.59 2.39
N LEU A 651 23.89 -21.91 2.16
CA LEU A 651 24.40 -23.25 1.96
C LEU A 651 25.47 -23.60 2.99
N ASP A 652 25.63 -24.88 3.30
CA ASP A 652 26.77 -25.38 4.08
C ASP A 652 28.06 -25.49 3.23
N GLU A 653 29.17 -25.91 3.84
CA GLU A 653 30.43 -26.18 3.11
C GLU A 653 30.30 -27.31 2.08
N GLY A 654 29.30 -28.18 2.22
CA GLY A 654 28.98 -29.29 1.32
C GLY A 654 28.12 -28.91 0.12
N ASP A 655 27.70 -27.65 -0.03
CA ASP A 655 26.79 -27.13 -1.06
C ASP A 655 25.34 -27.63 -0.93
N PHE A 656 24.90 -28.00 0.28
CA PHE A 656 23.48 -28.22 0.57
C PHE A 656 22.84 -26.92 1.04
N VAL A 657 21.66 -26.58 0.49
CA VAL A 657 20.88 -25.43 0.95
C VAL A 657 20.36 -25.75 2.34
N VAL A 658 20.69 -24.92 3.34
CA VAL A 658 20.29 -25.08 4.74
C VAL A 658 19.30 -24.02 5.19
N GLY A 659 19.16 -22.91 4.46
CA GLY A 659 18.16 -21.90 4.78
C GLY A 659 17.97 -20.80 3.74
N LEU A 660 16.99 -19.93 4.01
CA LEU A 660 16.66 -18.75 3.20
C LEU A 660 16.81 -17.50 4.06
N LEU A 661 17.70 -16.59 3.65
CA LEU A 661 17.94 -15.34 4.35
C LEU A 661 16.76 -14.39 4.16
N PHE A 662 16.21 -13.85 5.25
CA PHE A 662 15.08 -12.91 5.19
C PHE A 662 15.25 -11.62 6.02
N ALA A 663 16.16 -11.63 7.02
CA ALA A 663 16.44 -10.47 7.84
C ALA A 663 17.89 -10.46 8.34
N GLY A 664 18.36 -9.31 8.82
CA GLY A 664 19.70 -9.16 9.38
C GLY A 664 19.96 -7.78 9.97
N SER A 665 21.08 -7.65 10.68
CA SER A 665 21.63 -6.43 11.24
C SER A 665 23.09 -6.29 10.83
N ARG A 666 23.78 -5.25 11.32
CA ARG A 666 25.23 -5.10 11.10
C ARG A 666 26.07 -6.24 11.67
N THR A 667 25.53 -6.99 12.64
CA THR A 667 26.28 -8.01 13.38
C THR A 667 25.77 -9.42 13.16
N THR A 668 24.62 -9.58 12.52
CA THR A 668 23.84 -10.81 12.61
C THR A 668 23.01 -11.02 11.34
N THR A 669 22.86 -12.27 10.92
CA THR A 669 21.99 -12.67 9.81
C THR A 669 20.95 -13.66 10.32
N VAL A 670 19.68 -13.47 9.95
CA VAL A 670 18.55 -14.31 10.37
C VAL A 670 18.02 -15.06 9.15
N ILE A 671 17.83 -16.37 9.33
CA ILE A 671 17.66 -17.32 8.24
C ILE A 671 16.49 -18.26 8.58
N ASN A 672 15.54 -18.40 7.66
CA ASN A 672 14.51 -19.44 7.75
C ASN A 672 15.16 -20.81 7.46
N PRO A 673 15.02 -21.83 8.32
CA PRO A 673 15.45 -23.18 7.98
C PRO A 673 14.80 -23.66 6.69
N ILE A 674 15.57 -24.27 5.80
CA ILE A 674 15.08 -24.60 4.46
C ILE A 674 13.91 -25.59 4.52
N GLN A 675 13.89 -26.50 5.51
CA GLN A 675 12.88 -27.54 5.67
C GLN A 675 11.48 -26.92 5.79
N TYR A 676 11.34 -25.85 6.57
CA TYR A 676 10.05 -25.17 6.74
C TYR A 676 9.62 -24.44 5.47
N VAL A 677 10.57 -23.89 4.71
CA VAL A 677 10.29 -23.22 3.43
C VAL A 677 9.78 -24.24 2.40
N LEU A 678 10.49 -25.35 2.26
CA LEU A 678 10.15 -26.43 1.33
C LEU A 678 8.78 -27.04 1.65
N GLN A 679 8.51 -27.28 2.94
CA GLN A 679 7.23 -27.80 3.41
C GLN A 679 6.08 -26.83 3.15
N ALA A 680 6.24 -25.55 3.49
CA ALA A 680 5.19 -24.55 3.37
C ALA A 680 4.78 -24.29 1.92
N LEU A 681 5.74 -24.35 0.98
CA LEU A 681 5.51 -24.10 -0.44
C LEU A 681 5.33 -25.40 -1.26
N ASN A 682 5.41 -26.57 -0.61
CA ASN A 682 5.35 -27.90 -1.21
C ASN A 682 6.33 -28.07 -2.40
N VAL A 683 7.60 -27.78 -2.15
CA VAL A 683 8.68 -27.77 -3.15
C VAL A 683 9.92 -28.56 -2.67
N THR A 684 10.82 -28.92 -3.58
CA THR A 684 12.15 -29.50 -3.27
C THR A 684 13.26 -28.70 -3.93
N ILE A 685 14.50 -28.70 -3.42
CA ILE A 685 15.63 -28.02 -4.08
C ILE A 685 15.88 -28.62 -5.47
N ALA A 686 16.04 -27.77 -6.49
CA ALA A 686 16.41 -28.19 -7.84
C ALA A 686 17.93 -28.39 -7.93
N GLY A 687 18.43 -29.42 -7.24
CA GLY A 687 19.86 -29.71 -7.14
C GLY A 687 20.46 -30.44 -8.34
N ALA A 688 21.77 -30.73 -8.23
CA ALA A 688 22.58 -31.47 -9.19
C ALA A 688 22.23 -32.96 -9.29
#